data_AF-A0ABD3ZNB0-F1
#
_entry.id   AF-A0ABD3ZNB0-F1
#
_cell.length_a   1.000
_cell.length_b   1.000
_cell.length_c   1.000
_cell.angle_alpha   90.00
_cell.angle_beta   90.00
_cell.angle_gamma   90.00
#
_symmetry.space_group_name_H-M   'P 1'
#
loop_
_entity.id
_entity.type
_entity.pdbx_description
1 polymer ?
#
loop_
_entity_poly.entity_id
_entity_poly.type
_entity_poly.pdbx_seq_one_letter_code
_entity_poly.pdbx_strand_id
1 'polypeptide(L)'
;MRPLGANKDPLAAPIVRLEQVSQHYGNTQALQQITLDIPARKMVGLIGPDGVGKSSLLSLIAGARVIQSGNVNVLGGDMADADHRRKVCPKVAYMPQGLGKNLYHTLSVYENVDFFGRLFGQGAQEREQRINDLLQSTGLAPFRDRPAGKLSGGMKQKLGLCCALIHDPELLILDEPTTGVDPLSRAQFWELIDRIRERQTNMSVLVATAYMEEAERFDWLVAMDAGQVLATGSGQELRESIGSATLEEAFIALLPEEKRNAHQKVVIPPRDTSQDDVVAIEAQGLTMRFGDFVAVNDVNLRIPRGEIFGFLGSNGCGKSTTMKMLTGLLPASEGKAWLFGQEVDPKDIETRRRVGYMSQAFSLYSELTVRQNLELHARLFHLPEEDIPARVEEMNQRFMLSDVEDMLPEALPLGIRQRLSLAVAVIHKPEMLILDEPTSGVDPVARDMFWNLMVDLSRRDGVTIFISTHFMNEAERCDRISLMHAGKILASDTPEALVKQRGLGTLEATFIAYLREASGDSGAPPEQMPETPQVETTTPAISHHFSFTRMFSYSRREALELRRDPIRSTLALLGTVILMFIMGYGISMDVENLRFAVIDRDQTGTSQAYTLNLSGSRYFIEQPPITDYQQLERRMRDGELAVAIEIPPNFGRDIARGHTVKIGVWVDGAMPNRAETVRGYVQAMHLAWLSDMASRQPTANMGNILMDIETRYRYNPDVKSLPAIVPAVIPLLLMMIPAMLSALSVVREKELGSIINLYVTPVTKAEFLIGKQLPYIVLGMFNFLLLCALSVFLFGVEHKGSFLTLTLAALLYIIIATGMGLLISTFMKSQIAAIFGTAIITLIPATQFSGMIDPVSSLEGIGRWIGNIYPTSHFLTITRGTFSKALNLFDLQASFIPLLIAVPVVIGLSVLLLKKQEG
;
A
#
# COMPACT_ATOMS: atom_id res chain seq x y z
N MET A 1 -38.79 20.00 30.19
CA MET A 1 -38.86 18.98 31.27
C MET A 1 -37.49 18.91 31.93
N ARG A 2 -37.41 19.01 33.27
CA ARG A 2 -36.14 18.96 34.03
C ARG A 2 -35.63 17.50 34.07
N PRO A 3 -34.33 17.23 33.91
CA PRO A 3 -33.80 15.88 34.14
C PRO A 3 -33.71 15.64 35.66
N LEU A 4 -34.23 14.49 36.08
CA LEU A 4 -34.21 14.00 37.46
C LEU A 4 -32.91 13.23 37.71
N GLY A 5 -32.29 13.47 38.88
CA GLY A 5 -31.53 12.44 39.60
C GLY A 5 -30.01 12.40 39.41
N ALA A 6 -29.28 13.45 39.80
CA ALA A 6 -27.84 13.35 40.05
C ALA A 6 -27.60 12.75 41.46
N ASN A 7 -27.35 11.45 41.54
CA ASN A 7 -26.82 10.83 42.76
C ASN A 7 -25.30 11.09 42.80
N LYS A 8 -24.87 11.94 43.75
CA LYS A 8 -23.48 12.37 43.90
C LYS A 8 -22.71 11.41 44.80
N ASP A 9 -22.04 10.42 44.19
CA ASP A 9 -20.74 10.01 44.70
C ASP A 9 -19.73 11.15 44.44
N PRO A 10 -18.69 11.34 45.27
CA PRO A 10 -17.71 12.41 45.06
C PRO A 10 -16.95 12.15 43.75
N LEU A 11 -17.41 12.78 42.67
CA LEU A 11 -16.95 12.58 41.30
C LEU A 11 -15.43 12.81 41.20
N ALA A 12 -14.69 11.72 40.99
CA ALA A 12 -13.38 11.80 40.37
C ALA A 12 -13.49 12.64 39.09
N ALA A 13 -12.54 13.55 38.87
CA ALA A 13 -12.53 14.37 37.67
C ALA A 13 -12.65 13.49 36.41
N PRO A 14 -13.43 13.90 35.39
CA PRO A 14 -13.60 13.11 34.17
C PRO A 14 -12.24 12.93 33.49
N ILE A 15 -11.99 11.74 32.94
CA ILE A 15 -10.74 11.46 32.24
C ILE A 15 -10.67 12.15 30.88
N VAL A 16 -11.83 12.32 30.25
CA VAL A 16 -12.02 13.06 29.01
C VAL A 16 -13.20 14.01 29.17
N ARG A 17 -13.03 15.25 28.74
CA ARG A 17 -14.08 16.26 28.65
C ARG A 17 -14.12 16.85 27.25
N LEU A 18 -15.29 16.80 26.63
CA LEU A 18 -15.56 17.30 25.29
C LEU A 18 -16.54 18.46 25.41
N GLU A 19 -16.23 19.60 24.80
CA GLU A 19 -17.09 20.79 24.82
C GLU A 19 -17.34 21.29 23.40
N GLN A 20 -18.59 21.18 22.94
CA GLN A 20 -19.06 21.62 21.62
C GLN A 20 -18.20 21.16 20.43
N VAL A 21 -17.69 19.93 20.50
CA VAL A 21 -16.75 19.40 19.51
C VAL A 21 -17.47 19.06 18.20
N SER A 22 -16.95 19.57 17.09
CA SER A 22 -17.50 19.28 15.75
C SER A 22 -16.39 18.91 14.77
N GLN A 23 -16.65 17.94 13.90
CA GLN A 23 -15.67 17.40 12.95
C GLN A 23 -16.31 17.09 11.60
N HIS A 24 -15.63 17.47 10.52
CA HIS A 24 -16.05 17.28 9.13
C HIS A 24 -14.99 16.53 8.31
N TYR A 25 -15.46 15.75 7.34
CA TYR A 25 -14.69 15.07 6.32
C TYR A 25 -15.21 15.50 4.94
N GLY A 26 -14.55 16.48 4.32
CA GLY A 26 -15.09 17.08 3.09
C GLY A 26 -16.48 17.64 3.34
N ASN A 27 -17.49 17.10 2.65
CA ASN A 27 -18.90 17.51 2.80
C ASN A 27 -19.63 16.76 3.93
N THR A 28 -19.05 15.71 4.50
CA THR A 28 -19.71 14.88 5.51
C THR A 28 -19.39 15.39 6.93
N GLN A 29 -20.42 15.75 7.69
CA GLN A 29 -20.28 16.09 9.11
C GLN A 29 -20.26 14.80 9.95
N ALA A 30 -19.12 14.50 10.57
CA ALA A 30 -18.94 13.30 11.38
C ALA A 30 -19.31 13.50 12.86
N LEU A 31 -19.12 14.71 13.40
CA LEU A 31 -19.49 15.08 14.77
C LEU A 31 -20.14 16.47 14.78
N GLN A 32 -21.20 16.62 15.57
CA GLN A 32 -22.00 17.84 15.68
C GLN A 32 -22.13 18.28 17.14
N GLN A 33 -21.34 19.28 17.52
CA GLN A 33 -21.37 19.96 18.83
C GLN A 33 -21.42 19.01 20.05
N ILE A 34 -20.64 17.93 20.00
CA ILE A 34 -20.59 16.92 21.07
C ILE A 34 -20.11 17.58 22.36
N THR A 35 -20.91 17.44 23.43
CA THR A 35 -20.54 17.81 24.79
C THR A 35 -20.71 16.59 25.67
N LEU A 36 -19.61 16.10 26.25
CA LEU A 36 -19.58 14.80 26.93
C LEU A 36 -18.44 14.76 27.97
N ASP A 37 -18.78 14.35 29.19
CA ASP A 37 -17.82 14.06 30.26
C ASP A 37 -17.73 12.53 30.44
N ILE A 38 -16.53 11.98 30.23
CA ILE A 38 -16.27 10.54 30.35
C ILE A 38 -15.69 10.25 31.74
N PRO A 39 -16.28 9.33 32.53
CA PRO A 39 -15.81 9.02 33.88
C PRO A 39 -14.43 8.32 33.86
N ALA A 40 -13.59 8.64 34.83
CA ALA A 40 -12.30 7.97 35.03
C ALA A 40 -12.46 6.58 35.66
N ARG A 41 -11.48 5.70 35.40
CA ARG A 41 -11.33 4.33 35.94
C ARG A 41 -12.47 3.35 35.58
N LYS A 42 -13.28 3.69 34.59
CA LYS A 42 -14.36 2.85 34.06
C LYS A 42 -14.01 2.28 32.69
N MET A 43 -14.64 1.16 32.33
CA MET A 43 -14.73 0.69 30.96
C MET A 43 -15.95 1.36 30.31
N VAL A 44 -15.68 2.22 29.33
CA VAL A 44 -16.69 3.04 28.67
C VAL A 44 -16.88 2.59 27.23
N GLY A 45 -18.11 2.28 26.85
CA GLY A 45 -18.46 1.91 25.47
C GLY A 45 -19.12 3.02 24.68
N LEU A 46 -18.61 3.32 23.49
CA LEU A 46 -19.32 4.08 22.46
C LEU A 46 -20.07 3.10 21.58
N ILE A 47 -21.40 3.20 21.60
CA ILE A 47 -22.30 2.35 20.81
C ILE A 47 -23.02 3.18 19.76
N GLY A 48 -23.20 2.59 18.58
CA GLY A 48 -23.96 3.18 17.50
C GLY A 48 -23.63 2.57 16.14
N PRO A 49 -24.44 2.86 15.10
CA PRO A 49 -24.19 2.40 13.74
C PRO A 49 -22.82 2.79 13.19
N ASP A 50 -22.43 2.17 12.08
CA ASP A 50 -21.19 2.55 11.39
C ASP A 50 -21.32 3.92 10.74
N GLY A 51 -20.24 4.69 10.76
CA GLY A 51 -20.22 6.06 10.22
C GLY A 51 -20.83 7.15 11.12
N VAL A 52 -21.35 6.83 12.31
CA VAL A 52 -21.93 7.85 13.23
C VAL A 52 -20.92 8.72 13.96
N GLY A 53 -19.62 8.54 13.70
CA GLY A 53 -18.54 9.35 14.27
C GLY A 53 -17.79 8.73 15.45
N LYS A 54 -18.05 7.47 15.83
CA LYS A 54 -17.37 6.77 16.96
C LYS A 54 -15.83 6.87 16.84
N SER A 55 -15.26 6.35 15.75
CA SER A 55 -13.81 6.38 15.49
C SER A 55 -13.27 7.80 15.33
N SER A 56 -14.09 8.74 14.81
CA SER A 56 -13.72 10.16 14.74
C SER A 56 -13.54 10.74 16.14
N LEU A 57 -14.45 10.45 17.07
CA LEU A 57 -14.36 10.89 18.46
C LEU A 57 -13.14 10.27 19.16
N LEU A 58 -12.92 8.97 19.00
CA LEU A 58 -11.76 8.27 19.56
C LEU A 58 -10.43 8.83 19.04
N SER A 59 -10.33 9.12 17.74
CA SER A 59 -9.11 9.69 17.15
C SER A 59 -8.79 11.10 17.64
N LEU A 60 -9.79 11.91 17.97
CA LEU A 60 -9.61 13.22 18.60
C LEU A 60 -9.11 13.08 20.04
N ILE A 61 -9.70 12.17 20.82
CA ILE A 61 -9.28 11.88 22.20
C ILE A 61 -7.85 11.32 22.25
N ALA A 62 -7.48 10.45 21.30
CA ALA A 62 -6.13 9.91 21.19
C ALA A 62 -5.09 10.94 20.72
N GLY A 63 -5.51 12.11 20.23
CA GLY A 63 -4.65 13.11 19.62
C GLY A 63 -4.17 12.76 18.21
N ALA A 64 -4.69 11.69 17.60
CA ALA A 64 -4.34 11.24 16.26
C ALA A 64 -4.82 12.22 15.17
N ARG A 65 -5.89 12.97 15.45
CA ARG A 65 -6.56 13.88 14.51
C ARG A 65 -6.57 15.32 15.02
N VAL A 66 -6.53 16.28 14.10
CA VAL A 66 -6.63 17.72 14.41
C VAL A 66 -8.07 18.07 14.77
N ILE A 67 -8.23 18.76 15.89
CA ILE A 67 -9.51 19.32 16.36
C ILE A 67 -9.86 20.52 15.46
N GLN A 68 -11.03 20.48 14.82
CA GLN A 68 -11.51 21.56 13.94
C GLN A 68 -12.30 22.62 14.71
N SER A 69 -13.16 22.22 15.64
CA SER A 69 -14.02 23.10 16.45
C SER A 69 -14.28 22.47 17.82
N GLY A 70 -14.46 23.31 18.84
CA GLY A 70 -14.69 22.91 20.23
C GLY A 70 -13.39 22.64 21.00
N ASN A 71 -13.54 22.11 22.23
CA ASN A 71 -12.41 21.79 23.11
C ASN A 71 -12.42 20.30 23.48
N VAL A 72 -11.24 19.68 23.50
CA VAL A 72 -11.04 18.28 23.88
C VAL A 72 -10.00 18.22 24.98
N ASN A 73 -10.43 18.05 26.23
CA ASN A 73 -9.57 17.89 27.38
C ASN A 73 -9.36 16.41 27.70
N VAL A 74 -8.12 15.95 27.80
CA VAL A 74 -7.74 14.56 28.12
C VAL A 74 -6.65 14.56 29.18
N LEU A 75 -6.82 13.74 30.22
CA LEU A 75 -5.91 13.67 31.39
C LEU A 75 -5.60 15.06 31.97
N GLY A 76 -6.61 15.93 32.07
CA GLY A 76 -6.52 17.22 32.75
C GLY A 76 -5.94 18.39 31.94
N GLY A 77 -5.83 18.27 30.61
CA GLY A 77 -5.45 19.41 29.76
C GLY A 77 -5.90 19.29 28.31
N ASP A 78 -5.74 20.37 27.55
CA ASP A 78 -6.29 20.54 26.21
C ASP A 78 -5.44 19.84 25.14
N MET A 79 -6.07 18.97 24.36
CA MET A 79 -5.46 18.26 23.24
C MET A 79 -5.19 19.18 22.03
N ALA A 80 -5.66 20.42 22.00
CA ALA A 80 -5.25 21.42 21.00
C ALA A 80 -3.83 21.96 21.27
N ASP A 81 -3.36 21.92 22.53
CA ASP A 81 -1.99 22.31 22.90
C ASP A 81 -0.97 21.23 22.52
N ALA A 82 0.04 21.61 21.72
CA ALA A 82 1.09 20.71 21.29
C ALA A 82 2.00 20.23 22.43
N ASP A 83 2.19 21.04 23.47
CA ASP A 83 3.04 20.68 24.61
C ASP A 83 2.32 19.73 25.56
N HIS A 84 1.04 19.98 25.84
CA HIS A 84 0.18 19.01 26.55
C HIS A 84 0.09 17.68 25.81
N ARG A 85 -0.19 17.66 24.50
CA ARG A 85 -0.21 16.43 23.70
C ARG A 85 1.08 15.63 23.83
N ARG A 86 2.26 16.28 23.77
CA ARG A 86 3.55 15.57 23.92
C ARG A 86 3.73 14.91 25.28
N LYS A 87 3.09 15.44 26.33
CA LYS A 87 3.10 14.89 27.69
C LYS A 87 2.08 13.78 27.90
N VAL A 88 0.93 13.88 27.25
CA VAL A 88 -0.21 12.94 27.43
C VAL A 88 -0.18 11.76 26.48
N CYS A 89 0.20 11.90 25.21
CA CYS A 89 0.28 10.78 24.26
C CYS A 89 1.08 9.57 24.77
N PRO A 90 2.19 9.71 25.52
CA PRO A 90 2.88 8.55 26.10
C PRO A 90 2.06 7.76 27.14
N LYS A 91 0.99 8.35 27.68
CA LYS A 91 0.08 7.77 28.68
C LYS A 91 -1.23 7.26 28.06
N VAL A 92 -1.43 7.48 26.75
CA VAL A 92 -2.62 7.08 26.01
C VAL A 92 -2.23 6.02 25.00
N ALA A 93 -2.80 4.82 25.14
CA ALA A 93 -2.65 3.79 24.15
C ALA A 93 -3.86 3.81 23.20
N TYR A 94 -3.61 3.84 21.89
CA TYR A 94 -4.66 3.83 20.88
C TYR A 94 -4.50 2.65 19.92
N MET A 95 -5.54 1.83 19.86
CA MET A 95 -5.69 0.75 18.89
C MET A 95 -6.77 1.14 17.88
N PRO A 96 -6.39 1.49 16.64
CA PRO A 96 -7.31 1.99 15.62
C PRO A 96 -8.21 0.89 15.02
N GLN A 97 -9.33 1.28 14.42
CA GLN A 97 -10.24 0.37 13.75
C GLN A 97 -9.56 -0.39 12.61
N GLY A 98 -9.70 -1.71 12.61
CA GLY A 98 -9.26 -2.63 11.56
C GLY A 98 -8.14 -3.57 11.99
N LEU A 99 -8.13 -4.76 11.38
CA LEU A 99 -7.27 -5.87 11.78
C LEU A 99 -5.78 -5.58 11.53
N GLY A 100 -5.08 -5.14 12.59
CA GLY A 100 -3.63 -4.97 12.61
C GLY A 100 -3.11 -3.70 11.92
N LYS A 101 -3.92 -2.64 11.79
CA LYS A 101 -3.45 -1.34 11.23
C LYS A 101 -2.33 -0.69 12.06
N ASN A 102 -2.25 -0.98 13.35
CA ASN A 102 -1.15 -0.54 14.22
C ASN A 102 0.08 -1.48 14.18
N LEU A 103 0.02 -2.59 13.45
CA LEU A 103 1.07 -3.61 13.41
C LEU A 103 1.92 -3.52 12.15
N TYR A 104 3.16 -4.00 12.25
CA TYR A 104 4.04 -4.21 11.11
C TYR A 104 3.99 -5.68 10.70
N HIS A 105 3.30 -5.98 9.59
CA HIS A 105 2.98 -7.36 9.18
C HIS A 105 4.21 -8.24 8.85
N THR A 106 5.31 -7.62 8.43
CA THR A 106 6.58 -8.29 8.10
C THR A 106 7.41 -8.63 9.33
N LEU A 107 7.13 -7.99 10.48
CA LEU A 107 7.78 -8.23 11.76
C LEU A 107 7.14 -9.41 12.49
N SER A 108 7.90 -10.12 13.31
CA SER A 108 7.39 -11.16 14.20
C SER A 108 6.54 -10.57 15.34
N VAL A 109 5.82 -11.45 16.04
CA VAL A 109 5.11 -11.12 17.28
C VAL A 109 6.05 -10.41 18.26
N TYR A 110 7.23 -10.97 18.53
CA TYR A 110 8.24 -10.36 19.39
C TYR A 110 8.74 -9.00 18.87
N GLU A 111 9.08 -8.93 17.58
CA GLU A 111 9.65 -7.70 16.99
C GLU A 111 8.67 -6.53 17.01
N ASN A 112 7.36 -6.79 16.88
CA ASN A 112 6.34 -5.75 17.03
C ASN A 112 6.36 -5.18 18.46
N VAL A 113 6.27 -6.03 19.50
CA VAL A 113 6.23 -5.55 20.89
C VAL A 113 7.57 -4.91 21.31
N ASP A 114 8.71 -5.49 20.88
CA ASP A 114 10.06 -4.90 21.10
C ASP A 114 10.19 -3.51 20.47
N PHE A 115 9.61 -3.30 19.28
CA PHE A 115 9.60 -1.99 18.63
C PHE A 115 8.86 -0.95 19.49
N PHE A 116 7.63 -1.25 19.94
CA PHE A 116 6.87 -0.32 20.78
C PHE A 116 7.58 -0.07 22.13
N GLY A 117 8.07 -1.10 22.82
CA GLY A 117 8.79 -0.91 24.09
C GLY A 117 10.00 0.02 23.96
N ARG A 118 10.71 0.00 22.81
CA ARG A 118 11.81 0.95 22.53
C ARG A 118 11.32 2.37 22.28
N LEU A 119 10.17 2.55 21.63
CA LEU A 119 9.59 3.88 21.39
C LEU A 119 9.26 4.62 22.69
N PHE A 120 8.83 3.87 23.71
CA PHE A 120 8.53 4.38 25.05
C PHE A 120 9.75 4.40 25.99
N GLY A 121 10.95 4.06 25.49
CA GLY A 121 12.20 4.23 26.23
C GLY A 121 12.54 3.14 27.25
N GLN A 122 11.91 1.96 27.18
CA GLN A 122 12.16 0.87 28.13
C GLN A 122 13.57 0.30 28.00
N GLY A 123 14.16 -0.05 29.15
CA GLY A 123 15.43 -0.77 29.22
C GLY A 123 15.35 -2.14 28.56
N ALA A 124 16.48 -2.71 28.12
CA ALA A 124 16.47 -4.00 27.42
C ALA A 124 15.93 -5.15 28.28
N GLN A 125 16.34 -5.22 29.55
CA GLN A 125 15.93 -6.27 30.48
C GLN A 125 14.46 -6.14 30.88
N GLU A 126 14.02 -4.93 31.26
CA GLU A 126 12.61 -4.64 31.57
C GLU A 126 11.70 -4.99 30.40
N ARG A 127 12.09 -4.55 29.19
CA ARG A 127 11.31 -4.80 27.98
C ARG A 127 11.20 -6.29 27.67
N GLU A 128 12.28 -7.05 27.79
CA GLU A 128 12.25 -8.50 27.55
C GLU A 128 11.32 -9.22 28.53
N GLN A 129 11.38 -8.86 29.82
CA GLN A 129 10.49 -9.41 30.84
C GLN A 129 9.02 -9.08 30.54
N ARG A 130 8.70 -7.80 30.31
CA ARG A 130 7.33 -7.37 29.97
C ARG A 130 6.79 -8.02 28.71
N ILE A 131 7.63 -8.17 27.67
CA ILE A 131 7.24 -8.86 26.44
C ILE A 131 6.87 -10.31 26.76
N ASN A 132 7.70 -11.02 27.53
CA ASN A 132 7.43 -12.41 27.89
C ASN A 132 6.11 -12.54 28.66
N ASP A 133 5.89 -11.68 29.65
CA ASP A 133 4.68 -11.67 30.47
C ASP A 133 3.42 -11.40 29.63
N LEU A 134 3.47 -10.38 28.77
CA LEU A 134 2.37 -10.07 27.85
C LEU A 134 2.09 -11.24 26.90
N LEU A 135 3.12 -11.78 26.24
CA LEU A 135 2.93 -12.89 25.31
C LEU A 135 2.40 -14.16 25.98
N GLN A 136 2.78 -14.44 27.23
CA GLN A 136 2.22 -15.55 28.00
C GLN A 136 0.75 -15.28 28.32
N SER A 137 0.43 -14.10 28.87
CA SER A 137 -0.94 -13.73 29.26
C SER A 137 -1.92 -13.76 28.09
N THR A 138 -1.46 -13.42 26.88
CA THR A 138 -2.30 -13.39 25.68
C THR A 138 -2.29 -14.71 24.90
N GLY A 139 -1.56 -15.73 25.37
CA GLY A 139 -1.40 -17.01 24.66
C GLY A 139 -0.63 -16.91 23.33
N LEU A 140 0.16 -15.84 23.15
CA LEU A 140 0.97 -15.61 21.94
C LEU A 140 2.41 -16.11 22.07
N ALA A 141 2.83 -16.57 23.25
CA ALA A 141 4.18 -17.09 23.50
C ALA A 141 4.62 -18.18 22.50
N PRO A 142 3.79 -19.19 22.11
CA PRO A 142 4.18 -20.19 21.10
C PRO A 142 4.43 -19.60 19.70
N PHE A 143 3.91 -18.41 19.43
CA PHE A 143 3.98 -17.74 18.13
C PHE A 143 4.98 -16.57 18.11
N ARG A 144 5.85 -16.48 19.12
CA ARG A 144 6.84 -15.40 19.32
C ARG A 144 7.58 -14.97 18.04
N ASP A 145 8.02 -15.93 17.25
CA ASP A 145 8.82 -15.67 16.04
C ASP A 145 8.00 -15.66 14.74
N ARG A 146 6.69 -15.88 14.84
CA ARG A 146 5.79 -15.89 13.68
C ARG A 146 5.54 -14.46 13.19
N PRO A 147 5.65 -14.18 11.87
CA PRO A 147 5.30 -12.88 11.31
C PRO A 147 3.84 -12.49 11.57
N ALA A 148 3.60 -11.24 11.94
CA ALA A 148 2.27 -10.71 12.26
C ALA A 148 1.27 -10.85 11.09
N GLY A 149 1.74 -10.75 9.85
CA GLY A 149 0.92 -10.97 8.66
C GLY A 149 0.34 -12.38 8.54
N LYS A 150 0.99 -13.38 9.16
CA LYS A 150 0.58 -14.81 9.13
C LYS A 150 -0.26 -15.23 10.35
N LEU A 151 -0.64 -14.29 11.21
CA LEU A 151 -1.52 -14.52 12.36
C LEU A 151 -2.99 -14.49 11.94
N SER A 152 -3.86 -15.18 12.68
CA SER A 152 -5.31 -15.04 12.53
C SER A 152 -5.78 -13.65 12.97
N GLY A 153 -7.00 -13.24 12.60
CA GLY A 153 -7.56 -11.95 13.00
C GLY A 153 -7.53 -11.73 14.52
N GLY A 154 -8.04 -12.70 15.29
CA GLY A 154 -8.00 -12.64 16.75
C GLY A 154 -6.59 -12.58 17.33
N MET A 155 -5.62 -13.31 16.76
CA MET A 155 -4.21 -13.23 17.18
C MET A 155 -3.59 -11.87 16.85
N LYS A 156 -3.95 -11.24 15.72
CA LYS A 156 -3.52 -9.88 15.39
C LYS A 156 -4.07 -8.87 16.40
N GLN A 157 -5.33 -9.00 16.80
CA GLN A 157 -5.91 -8.10 17.82
C GLN A 157 -5.24 -8.28 19.19
N LYS A 158 -4.99 -9.52 19.61
CA LYS A 158 -4.21 -9.80 20.83
C LYS A 158 -2.80 -9.20 20.77
N LEU A 159 -2.11 -9.29 19.63
CA LEU A 159 -0.80 -8.66 19.44
C LEU A 159 -0.89 -7.13 19.46
N GLY A 160 -1.91 -6.55 18.82
CA GLY A 160 -2.19 -5.11 18.87
C GLY A 160 -2.37 -4.62 20.30
N LEU A 161 -3.08 -5.40 21.11
CA LEU A 161 -3.24 -5.13 22.54
C LEU A 161 -1.92 -5.24 23.31
N CYS A 162 -1.07 -6.24 23.05
CA CYS A 162 0.28 -6.30 23.65
C CYS A 162 1.11 -5.05 23.33
N CYS A 163 1.08 -4.58 22.09
CA CYS A 163 1.75 -3.36 21.66
C CYS A 163 1.19 -2.11 22.35
N ALA A 164 -0.11 -2.06 22.57
CA ALA A 164 -0.79 -0.97 23.28
C ALA A 164 -0.47 -0.97 24.79
N LEU A 165 -0.29 -2.14 25.40
CA LEU A 165 -0.11 -2.27 26.85
C LEU A 165 1.34 -2.30 27.31
N ILE A 166 2.31 -2.47 26.40
CA ILE A 166 3.73 -2.59 26.76
C ILE A 166 4.21 -1.45 27.66
N HIS A 167 3.61 -0.25 27.57
CA HIS A 167 4.03 0.99 28.21
C HIS A 167 3.14 1.48 29.38
N ASP A 168 2.26 0.64 29.93
CA ASP A 168 1.36 0.95 31.06
C ASP A 168 0.53 2.25 30.90
N PRO A 169 -0.41 2.30 29.94
CA PRO A 169 -1.21 3.50 29.70
C PRO A 169 -2.20 3.81 30.85
N GLU A 170 -2.46 5.10 31.09
CA GLU A 170 -3.55 5.57 31.98
C GLU A 170 -4.91 5.53 31.26
N LEU A 171 -4.91 5.67 29.92
CA LEU A 171 -6.09 5.59 29.07
C LEU A 171 -5.83 4.63 27.89
N LEU A 172 -6.58 3.54 27.84
CA LEU A 172 -6.56 2.58 26.74
C LEU A 172 -7.78 2.82 25.83
N ILE A 173 -7.54 3.18 24.57
CA ILE A 173 -8.57 3.43 23.57
C ILE A 173 -8.56 2.29 22.55
N LEU A 174 -9.68 1.59 22.43
CA LEU A 174 -9.89 0.45 21.55
C LEU A 174 -11.02 0.78 20.57
N ASP A 175 -10.67 1.00 19.31
CA ASP A 175 -11.63 1.32 18.25
C ASP A 175 -12.03 0.03 17.53
N GLU A 176 -13.20 -0.51 17.88
CA GLU A 176 -13.74 -1.77 17.32
C GLU A 176 -12.73 -2.94 17.36
N PRO A 177 -12.18 -3.27 18.54
CA PRO A 177 -11.06 -4.20 18.69
C PRO A 177 -11.41 -5.65 18.31
N THR A 178 -12.70 -6.00 18.27
CA THR A 178 -13.22 -7.36 18.12
C THR A 178 -13.97 -7.57 16.80
N THR A 179 -14.06 -6.53 15.96
CA THR A 179 -14.67 -6.63 14.63
C THR A 179 -13.91 -7.64 13.78
N GLY A 180 -14.64 -8.60 13.19
CA GLY A 180 -14.06 -9.69 12.40
C GLY A 180 -13.26 -10.71 13.22
N VAL A 181 -13.46 -10.79 14.53
CA VAL A 181 -12.91 -11.83 15.42
C VAL A 181 -14.02 -12.81 15.79
N ASP A 182 -13.69 -14.11 15.85
CA ASP A 182 -14.65 -15.15 16.21
C ASP A 182 -15.11 -15.04 17.69
N PRO A 183 -16.31 -15.56 18.03
CA PRO A 183 -16.89 -15.42 19.37
C PRO A 183 -15.99 -15.89 20.52
N LEU A 184 -15.28 -17.02 20.36
CA LEU A 184 -14.38 -17.54 21.39
C LEU A 184 -13.17 -16.61 21.57
N SER A 185 -12.51 -16.23 20.47
CA SER A 185 -11.38 -15.29 20.52
C SER A 185 -11.78 -13.93 21.09
N ARG A 186 -13.01 -13.47 20.85
CA ARG A 186 -13.58 -12.25 21.42
C ARG A 186 -13.80 -12.37 22.93
N ALA A 187 -14.42 -13.45 23.39
CA ALA A 187 -14.58 -13.70 24.82
C ALA A 187 -13.23 -13.72 25.55
N GLN A 188 -12.24 -14.43 24.98
CA GLN A 188 -10.87 -14.44 25.49
C GLN A 188 -10.19 -13.06 25.48
N PHE A 189 -10.52 -12.21 24.50
CA PHE A 189 -10.00 -10.84 24.43
C PHE A 189 -10.54 -9.99 25.58
N TRP A 190 -11.84 -10.06 25.87
CA TRP A 190 -12.44 -9.32 26.98
C TRP A 190 -11.98 -9.84 28.35
N GLU A 191 -11.90 -11.17 28.55
CA GLU A 191 -11.33 -11.77 29.77
C GLU A 191 -9.87 -11.33 30.01
N LEU A 192 -9.12 -11.05 28.95
CA LEU A 192 -7.77 -10.52 29.06
C LEU A 192 -7.76 -9.05 29.50
N ILE A 193 -8.64 -8.21 28.94
CA ILE A 193 -8.79 -6.81 29.36
C ILE A 193 -9.20 -6.73 30.84
N ASP A 194 -10.16 -7.54 31.27
CA ASP A 194 -10.65 -7.55 32.65
C ASP A 194 -9.51 -7.89 33.62
N ARG A 195 -8.73 -8.93 33.34
CA ARG A 195 -7.54 -9.31 34.14
C ARG A 195 -6.47 -8.20 34.19
N ILE A 196 -6.32 -7.42 33.12
CA ILE A 196 -5.35 -6.32 33.08
C ILE A 196 -5.86 -5.13 33.89
N ARG A 197 -7.15 -4.82 33.83
CA ARG A 197 -7.78 -3.78 34.65
C ARG A 197 -7.73 -4.10 36.14
N GLU A 198 -7.90 -5.37 36.52
CA GLU A 198 -7.75 -5.83 37.91
C GLU A 198 -6.35 -5.53 38.47
N ARG A 199 -5.31 -5.62 37.62
CA ARG A 199 -3.93 -5.30 37.99
C ARG A 199 -3.63 -3.80 37.96
N GLN A 200 -4.19 -3.08 36.98
CA GLN A 200 -3.96 -1.65 36.75
C GLN A 200 -5.20 -0.83 37.14
N THR A 201 -5.43 -0.67 38.44
CA THR A 201 -6.62 0.00 39.00
C THR A 201 -6.79 1.48 38.62
N ASN A 202 -5.75 2.11 38.08
CA ASN A 202 -5.81 3.49 37.57
C ASN A 202 -6.16 3.59 36.08
N MET A 203 -6.17 2.49 35.33
CA MET A 203 -6.41 2.51 33.88
C MET A 203 -7.91 2.71 33.57
N SER A 204 -8.21 3.61 32.65
CA SER A 204 -9.55 3.73 32.05
C SER A 204 -9.54 3.14 30.65
N VAL A 205 -10.63 2.49 30.24
CA VAL A 205 -10.73 1.85 28.93
C VAL A 205 -11.88 2.47 28.17
N LEU A 206 -11.61 2.95 26.96
CA LEU A 206 -12.60 3.52 26.06
C LEU A 206 -12.72 2.63 24.83
N VAL A 207 -13.90 2.06 24.59
CA VAL A 207 -14.14 1.08 23.54
C VAL A 207 -15.19 1.61 22.58
N ALA A 208 -14.94 1.62 21.28
CA ALA A 208 -16.02 1.64 20.30
C ALA A 208 -16.41 0.22 19.94
N THR A 209 -17.71 -0.11 19.97
CA THR A 209 -18.20 -1.40 19.52
C THR A 209 -19.50 -1.26 18.75
N ALA A 210 -19.66 -2.12 17.74
CA ALA A 210 -20.93 -2.33 17.05
C ALA A 210 -21.73 -3.52 17.65
N TYR A 211 -21.14 -4.26 18.59
CA TYR A 211 -21.75 -5.44 19.22
C TYR A 211 -22.44 -5.05 20.53
N MET A 212 -23.77 -5.14 20.57
CA MET A 212 -24.54 -4.81 21.78
C MET A 212 -24.24 -5.78 22.93
N GLU A 213 -23.96 -7.05 22.65
CA GLU A 213 -23.58 -8.02 23.70
C GLU A 213 -22.26 -7.65 24.40
N GLU A 214 -21.33 -6.98 23.69
CA GLU A 214 -20.11 -6.46 24.32
C GLU A 214 -20.42 -5.24 25.17
N ALA A 215 -21.31 -4.37 24.67
CA ALA A 215 -21.72 -3.16 25.36
C ALA A 215 -22.38 -3.44 26.72
N GLU A 216 -23.09 -4.56 26.87
CA GLU A 216 -23.68 -4.97 28.15
C GLU A 216 -22.65 -5.19 29.26
N ARG A 217 -21.38 -5.44 28.92
CA ARG A 217 -20.30 -5.66 29.89
C ARG A 217 -19.68 -4.37 30.42
N PHE A 218 -19.93 -3.24 29.76
CA PHE A 218 -19.25 -1.99 30.06
C PHE A 218 -19.88 -1.27 31.26
N ASP A 219 -19.02 -0.62 32.06
CA ASP A 219 -19.43 0.11 33.26
C ASP A 219 -20.28 1.35 32.93
N TRP A 220 -20.12 1.89 31.73
CA TRP A 220 -20.83 3.08 31.24
C TRP A 220 -20.86 3.12 29.71
N LEU A 221 -21.95 3.63 29.14
CA LEU A 221 -22.22 3.63 27.72
C LEU A 221 -22.54 5.04 27.22
N VAL A 222 -22.14 5.30 25.97
CA VAL A 222 -22.44 6.51 25.20
C VAL A 222 -23.12 6.06 23.91
N ALA A 223 -24.42 6.27 23.82
CA ALA A 223 -25.19 6.00 22.62
C ALA A 223 -25.06 7.16 21.63
N MET A 224 -24.62 6.88 20.40
CA MET A 224 -24.42 7.89 19.36
C MET A 224 -25.18 7.57 18.08
N ASP A 225 -25.71 8.60 17.43
CA ASP A 225 -26.24 8.55 16.06
C ASP A 225 -25.96 9.86 15.33
N ALA A 226 -25.64 9.77 14.03
CA ALA A 226 -25.41 10.92 13.16
C ALA A 226 -24.50 12.04 13.74
N GLY A 227 -23.45 11.66 14.48
CA GLY A 227 -22.52 12.62 15.09
C GLY A 227 -23.05 13.34 16.33
N GLN A 228 -24.11 12.84 16.97
CA GLN A 228 -24.69 13.36 18.22
C GLN A 228 -24.72 12.27 19.31
N VAL A 229 -24.69 12.69 20.59
CA VAL A 229 -24.92 11.80 21.74
C VAL A 229 -26.42 11.76 22.02
N LEU A 230 -27.00 10.56 21.99
CA LEU A 230 -28.40 10.31 22.26
C LEU A 230 -28.66 10.13 23.76
N ALA A 231 -27.85 9.31 24.42
CA ALA A 231 -27.97 8.99 25.83
C ALA A 231 -26.63 8.53 26.40
N THR A 232 -26.50 8.63 27.73
CA THR A 232 -25.34 8.13 28.47
C THR A 232 -25.79 7.50 29.79
N GLY A 233 -25.19 6.40 30.19
CA GLY A 233 -25.55 5.68 31.43
C GLY A 233 -25.00 4.27 31.45
N SER A 234 -25.26 3.50 32.50
CA SER A 234 -25.00 2.05 32.49
C SER A 234 -25.97 1.32 31.55
N GLY A 235 -25.61 0.12 31.08
CA GLY A 235 -26.52 -0.69 30.25
C GLY A 235 -27.85 -1.00 30.95
N GLN A 236 -27.83 -1.15 32.27
CA GLN A 236 -29.04 -1.33 33.08
C GLN A 236 -29.89 -0.05 33.11
N GLU A 237 -29.29 1.11 33.37
CA GLU A 237 -29.99 2.40 33.37
C GLU A 237 -30.67 2.68 32.02
N LEU A 238 -29.99 2.39 30.91
CA LEU A 238 -30.55 2.58 29.57
C LEU A 238 -31.77 1.67 29.33
N ARG A 239 -31.71 0.38 29.70
CA ARG A 239 -32.85 -0.55 29.58
C ARG A 239 -34.03 -0.15 30.46
N GLU A 240 -33.76 0.19 31.72
CA GLU A 240 -34.81 0.58 32.68
C GLU A 240 -35.48 1.91 32.28
N SER A 241 -34.73 2.86 31.73
CA SER A 241 -35.27 4.14 31.29
C SER A 241 -36.27 4.03 30.14
N ILE A 242 -36.16 2.98 29.32
CA ILE A 242 -36.99 2.76 28.12
C ILE A 242 -38.00 1.62 28.33
N GLY A 243 -37.75 0.71 29.28
CA GLY A 243 -38.58 -0.45 29.55
C GLY A 243 -38.38 -1.59 28.54
N SER A 244 -37.16 -1.79 28.04
CA SER A 244 -36.83 -2.86 27.08
C SER A 244 -36.25 -4.10 27.74
N ALA A 245 -36.34 -5.25 27.06
CA ALA A 245 -35.76 -6.51 27.55
C ALA A 245 -34.25 -6.58 27.26
N THR A 246 -33.82 -6.02 26.13
CA THR A 246 -32.42 -6.03 25.68
C THR A 246 -31.86 -4.63 25.51
N LEU A 247 -30.53 -4.51 25.52
CA LEU A 247 -29.84 -3.24 25.25
C LEU A 247 -30.04 -2.78 23.79
N GLU A 248 -30.13 -3.72 22.85
CA GLU A 248 -30.39 -3.42 21.44
C GLU A 248 -31.76 -2.74 21.26
N GLU A 249 -32.81 -3.27 21.89
CA GLU A 249 -34.15 -2.66 21.89
C GLU A 249 -34.13 -1.26 22.53
N ALA A 250 -33.39 -1.06 23.62
CA ALA A 250 -33.21 0.26 24.22
C ALA A 250 -32.52 1.23 23.25
N PHE A 251 -31.47 0.79 22.55
CA PHE A 251 -30.76 1.63 21.61
C PHE A 251 -31.63 2.04 20.41
N ILE A 252 -32.37 1.08 19.82
CA ILE A 252 -33.35 1.37 18.76
C ILE A 252 -34.43 2.34 19.30
N ALA A 253 -34.84 2.09 20.55
CA ALA A 253 -35.58 2.95 21.48
C ALA A 253 -35.12 4.42 21.60
N LEU A 254 -33.89 4.75 21.21
CA LEU A 254 -33.28 6.08 21.29
C LEU A 254 -33.09 6.73 19.92
N LEU A 255 -33.11 5.97 18.82
CA LEU A 255 -32.92 6.50 17.47
C LEU A 255 -34.03 7.51 17.10
N PRO A 256 -33.80 8.43 16.14
CA PRO A 256 -34.85 9.32 15.63
C PRO A 256 -36.05 8.57 15.04
N GLU A 257 -37.25 9.16 15.09
CA GLU A 257 -38.51 8.52 14.63
C GLU A 257 -38.45 8.01 13.19
N GLU A 258 -37.81 8.75 12.28
CA GLU A 258 -37.64 8.36 10.87
C GLU A 258 -36.92 7.02 10.72
N LYS A 259 -35.87 6.78 11.52
CA LYS A 259 -35.11 5.52 11.53
C LYS A 259 -35.83 4.42 12.31
N ARG A 260 -36.60 4.77 13.35
CA ARG A 260 -37.44 3.80 14.07
C ARG A 260 -38.56 3.24 13.22
N ASN A 261 -39.25 4.10 12.46
CA ASN A 261 -40.36 3.69 11.60
C ASN A 261 -39.91 2.79 10.45
N ALA A 262 -38.65 2.92 10.01
CA ALA A 262 -38.02 2.02 9.05
C ALA A 262 -37.58 0.68 9.68
N HIS A 263 -37.43 0.61 11.00
CA HIS A 263 -37.03 -0.62 11.70
C HIS A 263 -38.27 -1.45 12.05
N GLN A 264 -38.43 -2.57 11.35
CA GLN A 264 -39.39 -3.62 11.70
C GLN A 264 -38.63 -4.84 12.16
N LYS A 265 -39.02 -5.41 13.31
CA LYS A 265 -38.45 -6.67 13.80
C LYS A 265 -38.62 -7.73 12.71
N VAL A 266 -37.51 -8.28 12.24
CA VAL A 266 -37.51 -9.33 11.21
C VAL A 266 -38.15 -10.58 11.83
N VAL A 267 -39.35 -10.91 11.38
CA VAL A 267 -40.02 -12.18 11.72
C VAL A 267 -39.87 -13.09 10.53
N ILE A 268 -39.34 -14.29 10.76
CA ILE A 268 -39.09 -15.27 9.70
C ILE A 268 -40.31 -16.16 9.61
N PRO A 269 -41.09 -16.08 8.52
CA PRO A 269 -42.23 -16.95 8.35
C PRO A 269 -41.75 -18.40 8.30
N PRO A 270 -42.53 -19.34 8.88
CA PRO A 270 -42.21 -20.75 8.78
C PRO A 270 -42.09 -21.18 7.32
N ARG A 271 -41.07 -21.99 7.03
CA ARG A 271 -40.82 -22.51 5.69
C ARG A 271 -41.89 -23.54 5.31
N ASP A 272 -42.26 -23.58 4.04
CA ASP A 272 -43.03 -24.70 3.50
C ASP A 272 -42.12 -25.93 3.37
N THR A 273 -42.42 -26.99 4.13
CA THR A 273 -41.67 -28.25 4.16
C THR A 273 -42.17 -29.27 3.13
N SER A 274 -43.10 -28.88 2.24
CA SER A 274 -43.69 -29.78 1.23
C SER A 274 -42.69 -30.28 0.19
N GLN A 275 -41.54 -29.61 0.02
CA GLN A 275 -40.50 -29.94 -0.98
C GLN A 275 -39.18 -30.44 -0.37
N ASP A 276 -39.18 -30.94 0.87
CA ASP A 276 -37.96 -31.35 1.58
C ASP A 276 -37.23 -32.55 0.93
N ASP A 277 -37.92 -33.29 0.06
CA ASP A 277 -37.35 -34.36 -0.73
C ASP A 277 -36.36 -33.85 -1.81
N VAL A 278 -36.52 -32.59 -2.26
CA VAL A 278 -35.67 -31.99 -3.29
C VAL A 278 -34.46 -31.34 -2.63
N VAL A 279 -33.29 -31.96 -2.82
CA VAL A 279 -32.02 -31.48 -2.26
C VAL A 279 -31.36 -30.45 -3.18
N ALA A 280 -31.07 -29.27 -2.64
CA ALA A 280 -30.33 -28.23 -3.37
C ALA A 280 -28.82 -28.44 -3.27
N ILE A 281 -28.29 -28.75 -2.08
CA ILE A 281 -26.88 -29.11 -1.88
C ILE A 281 -26.76 -30.44 -1.13
N GLU A 282 -25.88 -31.31 -1.60
CA GLU A 282 -25.42 -32.48 -0.89
C GLU A 282 -23.89 -32.56 -0.88
N ALA A 283 -23.29 -32.92 0.25
CA ALA A 283 -21.87 -33.22 0.38
C ALA A 283 -21.69 -34.52 1.16
N GLN A 284 -20.80 -35.38 0.66
CA GLN A 284 -20.45 -36.65 1.29
C GLN A 284 -18.92 -36.77 1.38
N GLY A 285 -18.41 -36.92 2.60
CA GLY A 285 -16.97 -37.10 2.86
C GLY A 285 -16.07 -35.95 2.40
N LEU A 286 -16.60 -34.73 2.28
CA LEU A 286 -15.93 -33.65 1.58
C LEU A 286 -14.69 -33.17 2.35
N THR A 287 -13.52 -33.25 1.72
CA THR A 287 -12.21 -32.98 2.36
C THR A 287 -11.33 -32.11 1.46
N MET A 288 -10.63 -31.13 2.07
CA MET A 288 -9.69 -30.24 1.39
C MET A 288 -8.33 -30.22 2.07
N ARG A 289 -7.27 -30.51 1.30
CA ARG A 289 -5.87 -30.47 1.73
C ARG A 289 -5.08 -29.44 0.93
N PHE A 290 -4.36 -28.56 1.63
CA PHE A 290 -3.40 -27.61 1.05
C PHE A 290 -1.99 -27.97 1.51
N GLY A 291 -1.28 -28.76 0.69
CA GLY A 291 -0.03 -29.39 1.13
C GLY A 291 -0.29 -30.25 2.37
N ASP A 292 0.42 -29.98 3.47
CA ASP A 292 0.28 -30.72 4.73
C ASP A 292 -0.91 -30.25 5.61
N PHE A 293 -1.57 -29.15 5.24
CA PHE A 293 -2.67 -28.59 6.04
C PHE A 293 -4.04 -29.07 5.55
N VAL A 294 -4.80 -29.74 6.44
CA VAL A 294 -6.20 -30.14 6.16
C VAL A 294 -7.13 -29.01 6.57
N ALA A 295 -7.71 -28.32 5.59
CA ALA A 295 -8.60 -27.17 5.83
C ALA A 295 -10.06 -27.59 6.10
N VAL A 296 -10.49 -28.70 5.50
CA VAL A 296 -11.83 -29.29 5.66
C VAL A 296 -11.64 -30.80 5.71
N ASN A 297 -12.30 -31.48 6.65
CA ASN A 297 -12.08 -32.89 6.94
C ASN A 297 -13.41 -33.62 7.14
N ASP A 298 -13.77 -34.48 6.19
CA ASP A 298 -14.94 -35.36 6.24
C ASP A 298 -16.27 -34.64 6.52
N VAL A 299 -16.55 -33.58 5.73
CA VAL A 299 -17.78 -32.81 5.86
C VAL A 299 -18.94 -33.50 5.13
N ASN A 300 -20.00 -33.77 5.88
CA ASN A 300 -21.25 -34.37 5.40
C ASN A 300 -22.39 -33.39 5.64
N LEU A 301 -23.11 -33.01 4.58
CA LEU A 301 -24.12 -31.95 4.63
C LEU A 301 -25.23 -32.21 3.61
N ARG A 302 -26.49 -31.91 3.96
CA ARG A 302 -27.65 -32.01 3.06
C ARG A 302 -28.60 -30.85 3.31
N ILE A 303 -28.85 -30.02 2.29
CA ILE A 303 -29.67 -28.80 2.36
C ILE A 303 -30.84 -28.93 1.36
N PRO A 304 -32.10 -29.03 1.83
CA PRO A 304 -33.28 -29.02 0.97
C PRO A 304 -33.52 -27.67 0.29
N ARG A 305 -34.29 -27.70 -0.81
CA ARG A 305 -34.64 -26.49 -1.58
C ARG A 305 -35.49 -25.52 -0.76
N GLY A 306 -35.15 -24.23 -0.81
CA GLY A 306 -35.87 -23.14 -0.13
C GLY A 306 -35.47 -22.92 1.33
N GLU A 307 -34.58 -23.74 1.88
CA GLU A 307 -34.02 -23.57 3.22
C GLU A 307 -33.07 -22.38 3.28
N ILE A 308 -33.14 -21.59 4.35
CA ILE A 308 -32.09 -20.66 4.77
C ILE A 308 -31.17 -21.41 5.72
N PHE A 309 -30.08 -21.94 5.20
CA PHE A 309 -29.10 -22.72 5.95
C PHE A 309 -27.91 -21.85 6.38
N GLY A 310 -27.68 -21.76 7.68
CA GLY A 310 -26.60 -21.00 8.28
C GLY A 310 -25.37 -21.84 8.57
N PHE A 311 -24.21 -21.42 8.10
CA PHE A 311 -22.93 -22.03 8.44
C PHE A 311 -22.20 -21.18 9.48
N LEU A 312 -22.21 -21.64 10.73
CA LEU A 312 -21.66 -20.93 11.87
C LEU A 312 -20.33 -21.55 12.28
N GLY A 313 -19.29 -20.73 12.43
CA GLY A 313 -17.96 -21.24 12.77
C GLY A 313 -16.95 -20.13 12.99
N SER A 314 -15.81 -20.45 13.60
CA SER A 314 -14.74 -19.47 13.80
C SER A 314 -14.04 -19.09 12.49
N ASN A 315 -13.27 -18.00 12.50
CA ASN A 315 -12.48 -17.61 11.33
C ASN A 315 -11.38 -18.64 11.06
N GLY A 316 -11.29 -19.08 9.80
CA GLY A 316 -10.35 -20.13 9.40
C GLY A 316 -10.79 -21.56 9.76
N CYS A 317 -12.02 -21.80 10.20
CA CYS A 317 -12.50 -23.15 10.49
C CYS A 317 -12.86 -23.98 9.25
N GLY A 318 -12.83 -23.38 8.05
CA GLY A 318 -13.10 -24.05 6.78
C GLY A 318 -14.37 -23.62 6.04
N LYS A 319 -15.20 -22.70 6.57
CA LYS A 319 -16.49 -22.27 5.98
C LYS A 319 -16.40 -21.90 4.48
N SER A 320 -15.60 -20.87 4.16
CA SER A 320 -15.43 -20.40 2.79
C SER A 320 -14.77 -21.45 1.89
N THR A 321 -13.90 -22.30 2.44
CA THR A 321 -13.29 -23.42 1.69
C THR A 321 -14.36 -24.45 1.31
N THR A 322 -15.23 -24.84 2.25
CA THR A 322 -16.36 -25.72 2.00
C THR A 322 -17.32 -25.12 0.98
N MET A 323 -17.66 -23.83 1.11
CA MET A 323 -18.54 -23.14 0.15
C MET A 323 -17.94 -23.10 -1.26
N LYS A 324 -16.62 -22.86 -1.38
CA LYS A 324 -15.91 -22.89 -2.67
C LYS A 324 -15.88 -24.29 -3.29
N MET A 325 -15.78 -25.34 -2.47
CA MET A 325 -15.90 -26.72 -2.95
C MET A 325 -17.31 -27.04 -3.43
N LEU A 326 -18.32 -26.67 -2.65
CA LEU A 326 -19.73 -26.87 -2.99
C LEU A 326 -20.15 -26.13 -4.27
N THR A 327 -19.47 -25.05 -4.64
CA THR A 327 -19.72 -24.25 -5.86
C THR A 327 -18.83 -24.62 -7.04
N GLY A 328 -17.92 -25.59 -6.87
CA GLY A 328 -16.95 -25.97 -7.90
C GLY A 328 -15.93 -24.87 -8.22
N LEU A 329 -15.76 -23.88 -7.35
CA LEU A 329 -14.68 -22.88 -7.43
C LEU A 329 -13.35 -23.45 -6.92
N LEU A 330 -13.41 -24.48 -6.09
CA LEU A 330 -12.25 -25.21 -5.58
C LEU A 330 -12.50 -26.71 -5.70
N PRO A 331 -11.70 -27.49 -6.45
CA PRO A 331 -11.86 -28.93 -6.49
C PRO A 331 -11.53 -29.54 -5.12
N ALA A 332 -12.38 -30.46 -4.65
CA ALA A 332 -12.13 -31.21 -3.41
C ALA A 332 -10.94 -32.15 -3.56
N SER A 333 -10.22 -32.41 -2.47
CA SER A 333 -9.14 -33.41 -2.44
C SER A 333 -9.71 -34.82 -2.32
N GLU A 334 -10.75 -34.99 -1.50
CA GLU A 334 -11.46 -36.25 -1.30
C GLU A 334 -12.97 -35.94 -1.10
N GLY A 335 -13.82 -36.94 -1.30
CA GLY A 335 -15.28 -36.80 -1.20
C GLY A 335 -15.93 -36.23 -2.47
N LYS A 336 -17.24 -36.06 -2.41
CA LYS A 336 -18.07 -35.57 -3.54
C LYS A 336 -19.12 -34.58 -3.05
N ALA A 337 -19.53 -33.69 -3.96
CA ALA A 337 -20.60 -32.74 -3.74
C ALA A 337 -21.56 -32.75 -4.93
N TRP A 338 -22.85 -32.50 -4.66
CA TRP A 338 -23.90 -32.39 -5.64
C TRP A 338 -24.67 -31.09 -5.47
N LEU A 339 -24.99 -30.44 -6.59
CA LEU A 339 -25.90 -29.30 -6.67
C LEU A 339 -27.12 -29.69 -7.51
N PHE A 340 -28.31 -29.57 -6.94
CA PHE A 340 -29.56 -29.96 -7.58
C PHE A 340 -29.55 -31.38 -8.16
N GLY A 341 -28.90 -32.32 -7.45
CA GLY A 341 -28.74 -33.71 -7.85
C GLY A 341 -27.63 -33.98 -8.89
N GLN A 342 -26.94 -32.96 -9.39
CA GLN A 342 -25.81 -33.11 -10.32
C GLN A 342 -24.48 -32.98 -9.57
N GLU A 343 -23.54 -33.90 -9.81
CA GLU A 343 -22.21 -33.84 -9.21
C GLU A 343 -21.50 -32.56 -9.65
N VAL A 344 -20.85 -31.87 -8.71
CA VAL A 344 -20.21 -30.57 -8.97
C VAL A 344 -18.98 -30.76 -9.86
N ASP A 345 -19.07 -30.29 -11.10
CA ASP A 345 -17.93 -30.20 -12.03
C ASP A 345 -17.47 -28.73 -12.16
N PRO A 346 -16.19 -28.40 -11.86
CA PRO A 346 -15.63 -27.06 -12.08
C PRO A 346 -15.74 -26.52 -13.52
N LYS A 347 -16.02 -27.37 -14.51
CA LYS A 347 -16.18 -27.00 -15.93
C LYS A 347 -17.64 -26.80 -16.35
N ASP A 348 -18.61 -27.14 -15.50
CA ASP A 348 -20.03 -26.97 -15.81
C ASP A 348 -20.48 -25.52 -15.57
N ILE A 349 -20.60 -24.76 -16.66
CA ILE A 349 -21.05 -23.36 -16.61
C ILE A 349 -22.56 -23.25 -16.41
N GLU A 350 -23.34 -24.27 -16.79
CA GLU A 350 -24.80 -24.23 -16.69
C GLU A 350 -25.25 -24.39 -15.23
N THR A 351 -24.60 -25.24 -14.44
CA THR A 351 -24.85 -25.29 -12.99
C THR A 351 -24.54 -23.95 -12.33
N ARG A 352 -23.47 -23.26 -12.74
CA ARG A 352 -23.10 -21.95 -12.19
C ARG A 352 -24.09 -20.85 -12.53
N ARG A 353 -24.76 -20.91 -13.69
CA ARG A 353 -25.84 -19.98 -14.03
C ARG A 353 -27.04 -20.09 -13.10
N ARG A 354 -27.22 -21.21 -12.40
CA ARG A 354 -28.33 -21.40 -11.45
C ARG A 354 -28.02 -20.91 -10.04
N VAL A 355 -26.78 -20.49 -9.79
CA VAL A 355 -26.28 -20.08 -8.47
C VAL A 355 -25.90 -18.60 -8.51
N GLY A 356 -26.35 -17.84 -7.52
CA GLY A 356 -25.82 -16.51 -7.21
C GLY A 356 -24.79 -16.60 -6.09
N TYR A 357 -23.64 -15.97 -6.26
CA TYR A 357 -22.54 -16.02 -5.30
C TYR A 357 -22.11 -14.62 -4.86
N MET A 358 -22.09 -14.39 -3.56
CA MET A 358 -21.59 -13.18 -2.94
C MET A 358 -20.39 -13.53 -2.07
N SER A 359 -19.20 -13.11 -2.48
CA SER A 359 -17.96 -13.37 -1.75
C SER A 359 -17.72 -12.35 -0.64
N GLN A 360 -16.92 -12.75 0.36
CA GLN A 360 -16.46 -11.89 1.45
C GLN A 360 -15.65 -10.67 0.95
N ALA A 361 -14.81 -10.85 -0.08
CA ALA A 361 -14.17 -9.73 -0.79
C ALA A 361 -15.13 -9.25 -1.88
N PHE A 362 -15.38 -7.94 -1.96
CA PHE A 362 -16.43 -7.35 -2.79
C PHE A 362 -16.36 -7.82 -4.25
N SER A 363 -17.49 -8.32 -4.76
CA SER A 363 -17.66 -8.77 -6.16
C SER A 363 -17.87 -7.63 -7.16
N LEU A 364 -17.90 -6.38 -6.68
CA LEU A 364 -18.27 -5.20 -7.45
C LEU A 364 -17.05 -4.56 -8.11
N TYR A 365 -17.24 -4.01 -9.30
CA TYR A 365 -16.23 -3.18 -9.94
C TYR A 365 -16.30 -1.76 -9.36
N SER A 366 -15.27 -1.37 -8.61
CA SER A 366 -15.18 -0.08 -7.92
C SER A 366 -15.23 1.13 -8.86
N GLU A 367 -14.79 0.95 -10.11
CA GLU A 367 -14.69 1.99 -11.14
C GLU A 367 -15.98 2.19 -11.94
N LEU A 368 -16.97 1.32 -11.74
CA LEU A 368 -18.27 1.38 -12.42
C LEU A 368 -19.36 1.88 -11.46
N THR A 369 -20.34 2.63 -11.96
CA THR A 369 -21.49 3.07 -11.15
C THR A 369 -22.37 1.90 -10.72
N VAL A 370 -23.31 2.14 -9.79
CA VAL A 370 -24.33 1.16 -9.39
C VAL A 370 -25.08 0.60 -10.61
N ARG A 371 -25.60 1.48 -11.49
CA ARG A 371 -26.24 1.09 -12.76
C ARG A 371 -25.33 0.24 -13.64
N GLN A 372 -24.10 0.68 -13.85
CA GLN A 372 -23.14 0.01 -14.72
C GLN A 372 -22.76 -1.38 -14.20
N ASN A 373 -22.65 -1.55 -12.87
CA ASN A 373 -22.45 -2.86 -12.27
C ASN A 373 -23.64 -3.80 -12.57
N LEU A 374 -24.88 -3.34 -12.38
CA LEU A 374 -26.07 -4.14 -12.68
C LEU A 374 -26.13 -4.51 -14.18
N GLU A 375 -25.97 -3.54 -15.07
CA GLU A 375 -25.97 -3.78 -16.53
C GLU A 375 -24.86 -4.76 -16.97
N LEU A 376 -23.64 -4.60 -16.44
CA LEU A 376 -22.53 -5.49 -16.73
C LEU A 376 -22.84 -6.92 -16.31
N HIS A 377 -23.32 -7.12 -15.07
CA HIS A 377 -23.63 -8.45 -14.57
C HIS A 377 -24.82 -9.08 -15.32
N ALA A 378 -25.84 -8.31 -15.69
CA ALA A 378 -26.91 -8.79 -16.55
C ALA A 378 -26.38 -9.32 -17.90
N ARG A 379 -25.44 -8.60 -18.52
CA ARG A 379 -24.78 -9.04 -19.77
C ARG A 379 -23.90 -10.27 -19.57
N LEU A 380 -23.14 -10.34 -18.48
CA LEU A 380 -22.27 -11.49 -18.17
C LEU A 380 -23.08 -12.77 -17.93
N PHE A 381 -24.30 -12.66 -17.40
CA PHE A 381 -25.24 -13.78 -17.26
C PHE A 381 -26.12 -14.01 -18.49
N HIS A 382 -25.85 -13.31 -19.60
CA HIS A 382 -26.53 -13.47 -20.89
C HIS A 382 -28.04 -13.22 -20.84
N LEU A 383 -28.48 -12.22 -20.06
CA LEU A 383 -29.86 -11.76 -20.13
C LEU A 383 -30.14 -11.16 -21.52
N PRO A 384 -31.34 -11.37 -22.11
CA PRO A 384 -31.73 -10.74 -23.37
C PRO A 384 -31.59 -9.22 -23.27
N GLU A 385 -30.98 -8.59 -24.28
CA GLU A 385 -30.67 -7.14 -24.24
C GLU A 385 -31.92 -6.27 -24.05
N GLU A 386 -33.07 -6.73 -24.53
CA GLU A 386 -34.38 -6.10 -24.36
C GLU A 386 -34.91 -6.13 -22.92
N ASP A 387 -34.53 -7.14 -22.12
CA ASP A 387 -34.98 -7.31 -20.73
C ASP A 387 -34.08 -6.58 -19.72
N ILE A 388 -32.84 -6.26 -20.10
CA ILE A 388 -31.84 -5.67 -19.19
C ILE A 388 -32.36 -4.37 -18.55
N PRO A 389 -32.89 -3.38 -19.30
CA PRO A 389 -33.35 -2.13 -18.68
C PRO A 389 -34.46 -2.34 -17.65
N ALA A 390 -35.42 -3.21 -17.94
CA ALA A 390 -36.53 -3.52 -17.02
C ALA A 390 -36.02 -4.27 -15.78
N ARG A 391 -35.08 -5.20 -15.96
CA ARG A 391 -34.49 -5.95 -14.85
C ARG A 391 -33.62 -5.07 -13.95
N VAL A 392 -32.83 -4.15 -14.51
CA VAL A 392 -32.02 -3.19 -13.75
C VAL A 392 -32.93 -2.29 -12.91
N GLU A 393 -34.02 -1.79 -13.49
CA GLU A 393 -34.99 -0.97 -12.76
C GLU A 393 -35.68 -1.75 -11.63
N GLU A 394 -36.05 -3.01 -11.88
CA GLU A 394 -36.57 -3.89 -10.83
C GLU A 394 -35.56 -4.06 -9.68
N MET A 395 -34.27 -4.25 -9.97
CA MET A 395 -33.23 -4.36 -8.96
C MET A 395 -33.04 -3.06 -8.19
N ASN A 396 -33.07 -1.91 -8.88
CA ASN A 396 -32.97 -0.61 -8.22
C ASN A 396 -34.10 -0.38 -7.21
N GLN A 397 -35.34 -0.68 -7.61
CA GLN A 397 -36.51 -0.52 -6.73
C GLN A 397 -36.51 -1.54 -5.58
N ARG A 398 -36.32 -2.82 -5.90
CA ARG A 398 -36.40 -3.91 -4.92
C ARG A 398 -35.31 -3.81 -3.85
N PHE A 399 -34.12 -3.37 -4.22
CA PHE A 399 -32.97 -3.24 -3.30
C PHE A 399 -32.75 -1.79 -2.81
N MET A 400 -33.67 -0.87 -3.13
CA MET A 400 -33.65 0.54 -2.70
C MET A 400 -32.33 1.25 -3.05
N LEU A 401 -31.94 1.15 -4.33
CA LEU A 401 -30.71 1.72 -4.89
C LEU A 401 -30.95 2.94 -5.81
N SER A 402 -32.21 3.31 -6.06
CA SER A 402 -32.57 4.38 -7.00
C SER A 402 -31.91 5.73 -6.70
N ASP A 403 -31.75 6.10 -5.42
CA ASP A 403 -31.14 7.38 -5.03
C ASP A 403 -29.62 7.45 -5.27
N VAL A 404 -28.96 6.30 -5.49
CA VAL A 404 -27.50 6.19 -5.57
C VAL A 404 -27.03 5.58 -6.88
N GLU A 405 -27.91 5.50 -7.88
CA GLU A 405 -27.71 4.74 -9.11
C GLU A 405 -26.47 5.18 -9.93
N ASP A 406 -26.14 6.47 -9.89
CA ASP A 406 -24.99 7.06 -10.60
C ASP A 406 -23.72 7.16 -9.73
N MET A 407 -23.75 6.66 -8.50
CA MET A 407 -22.60 6.70 -7.59
C MET A 407 -21.68 5.49 -7.80
N LEU A 408 -20.39 5.67 -7.50
CA LEU A 408 -19.41 4.58 -7.47
C LEU A 408 -19.51 3.79 -6.15
N PRO A 409 -19.34 2.45 -6.14
CA PRO A 409 -19.45 1.61 -4.96
C PRO A 409 -18.60 2.05 -3.76
N GLU A 410 -17.40 2.60 -3.99
CA GLU A 410 -16.50 3.06 -2.93
C GLU A 410 -17.05 4.27 -2.15
N ALA A 411 -17.89 5.09 -2.78
CA ALA A 411 -18.54 6.24 -2.15
C ALA A 411 -19.79 5.84 -1.34
N LEU A 412 -20.29 4.61 -1.50
CA LEU A 412 -21.49 4.13 -0.82
C LEU A 412 -21.19 3.66 0.61
N PRO A 413 -22.10 3.92 1.58
CA PRO A 413 -22.09 3.25 2.87
C PRO A 413 -22.11 1.73 2.71
N LEU A 414 -21.46 1.02 3.64
CA LEU A 414 -21.28 -0.43 3.56
C LEU A 414 -22.59 -1.19 3.41
N GLY A 415 -23.63 -0.84 4.18
CA GLY A 415 -24.95 -1.48 4.07
C GLY A 415 -25.56 -1.34 2.66
N ILE A 416 -25.43 -0.17 2.02
CA ILE A 416 -25.90 0.04 0.64
C ILE A 416 -25.07 -0.78 -0.36
N ARG A 417 -23.76 -0.85 -0.16
CA ARG A 417 -22.86 -1.66 -0.98
C ARG A 417 -23.21 -3.15 -0.90
N GLN A 418 -23.57 -3.66 0.29
CA GLN A 418 -24.04 -5.05 0.43
C GLN A 418 -25.38 -5.28 -0.27
N ARG A 419 -26.31 -4.32 -0.20
CA ARG A 419 -27.57 -4.39 -1.00
C ARG A 419 -27.29 -4.46 -2.49
N LEU A 420 -26.38 -3.64 -3.02
CA LEU A 420 -25.94 -3.72 -4.41
C LEU A 420 -25.32 -5.09 -4.73
N SER A 421 -24.44 -5.59 -3.87
CA SER A 421 -23.82 -6.91 -4.07
C SER A 421 -24.86 -8.03 -4.11
N LEU A 422 -25.89 -7.97 -3.26
CA LEU A 422 -26.99 -8.92 -3.29
C LEU A 422 -27.84 -8.76 -4.57
N ALA A 423 -28.14 -7.52 -4.98
CA ALA A 423 -28.86 -7.23 -6.22
C ALA A 423 -28.14 -7.79 -7.46
N VAL A 424 -26.82 -7.61 -7.54
CA VAL A 424 -25.97 -8.19 -8.58
C VAL A 424 -26.00 -9.71 -8.53
N ALA A 425 -25.96 -10.32 -7.33
CA ALA A 425 -25.99 -11.77 -7.18
C ALA A 425 -27.33 -12.41 -7.57
N VAL A 426 -28.43 -11.65 -7.57
CA VAL A 426 -29.77 -12.14 -7.96
C VAL A 426 -30.23 -11.66 -9.33
N ILE A 427 -29.43 -10.88 -10.05
CA ILE A 427 -29.87 -10.23 -11.28
C ILE A 427 -30.35 -11.23 -12.34
N HIS A 428 -29.76 -12.43 -12.36
CA HIS A 428 -30.07 -13.54 -13.26
C HIS A 428 -31.09 -14.55 -12.72
N LYS A 429 -31.81 -14.21 -11.64
CA LYS A 429 -32.85 -15.05 -11.00
C LYS A 429 -32.35 -16.45 -10.62
N PRO A 430 -31.31 -16.56 -9.76
CA PRO A 430 -30.76 -17.85 -9.37
C PRO A 430 -31.76 -18.67 -8.54
N GLU A 431 -31.66 -20.00 -8.63
CA GLU A 431 -32.42 -20.92 -7.77
C GLU A 431 -31.80 -21.05 -6.36
N MET A 432 -30.53 -20.68 -6.25
CA MET A 432 -29.74 -20.76 -5.03
C MET A 432 -28.83 -19.54 -4.85
N LEU A 433 -28.74 -19.04 -3.63
CA LEU A 433 -27.78 -18.02 -3.22
C LEU A 433 -26.78 -18.57 -2.22
N ILE A 434 -25.53 -18.19 -2.40
CA ILE A 434 -24.43 -18.49 -1.50
C ILE A 434 -23.82 -17.18 -1.06
N LEU A 435 -23.89 -16.91 0.24
CA LEU A 435 -23.54 -15.62 0.83
C LEU A 435 -22.44 -15.82 1.87
N ASP A 436 -21.22 -15.36 1.58
CA ASP A 436 -20.09 -15.48 2.49
C ASP A 436 -19.94 -14.22 3.37
N GLU A 437 -20.39 -14.30 4.63
CA GLU A 437 -20.42 -13.21 5.61
C GLU A 437 -21.03 -11.88 5.10
N PRO A 438 -22.25 -11.91 4.52
CA PRO A 438 -22.78 -10.79 3.73
C PRO A 438 -23.07 -9.51 4.52
N THR A 439 -23.24 -9.63 5.83
CA THR A 439 -23.64 -8.57 6.77
C THR A 439 -22.52 -8.19 7.74
N SER A 440 -21.31 -8.71 7.52
CA SER A 440 -20.13 -8.38 8.33
C SER A 440 -19.81 -6.88 8.24
N GLY A 441 -19.72 -6.22 9.40
CA GLY A 441 -19.50 -4.77 9.49
C GLY A 441 -20.72 -3.91 9.13
N VAL A 442 -21.90 -4.49 8.93
CA VAL A 442 -23.14 -3.71 8.69
C VAL A 442 -23.82 -3.40 10.03
N ASP A 443 -24.32 -2.17 10.18
CA ASP A 443 -25.05 -1.76 11.39
C ASP A 443 -26.36 -2.55 11.58
N PRO A 444 -26.91 -2.63 12.82
CA PRO A 444 -28.09 -3.45 13.10
C PRO A 444 -29.32 -3.13 12.23
N VAL A 445 -29.57 -1.85 11.93
CA VAL A 445 -30.75 -1.44 11.15
C VAL A 445 -30.60 -1.86 9.68
N ALA A 446 -29.44 -1.59 9.08
CA ALA A 446 -29.18 -2.03 7.70
C ALA A 446 -29.08 -3.56 7.58
N ARG A 447 -28.61 -4.25 8.63
CA ARG A 447 -28.58 -5.71 8.71
C ARG A 447 -29.98 -6.29 8.72
N ASP A 448 -30.91 -5.74 9.48
CA ASP A 448 -32.30 -6.19 9.51
C ASP A 448 -33.00 -5.99 8.16
N MET A 449 -32.76 -4.84 7.52
CA MET A 449 -33.22 -4.62 6.15
C MET A 449 -32.65 -5.65 5.17
N PHE A 450 -31.36 -5.99 5.28
CA PHE A 450 -30.73 -7.01 4.46
C PHE A 450 -31.37 -8.40 4.71
N TRP A 451 -31.66 -8.73 5.97
CA TRP A 451 -32.38 -9.96 6.32
C TRP A 451 -33.80 -10.00 5.75
N ASN A 452 -34.55 -8.90 5.76
CA ASN A 452 -35.86 -8.84 5.12
C ASN A 452 -35.77 -9.17 3.61
N LEU A 453 -34.75 -8.67 2.91
CA LEU A 453 -34.51 -9.01 1.51
C LEU A 453 -34.22 -10.51 1.30
N MET A 454 -33.40 -11.12 2.17
CA MET A 454 -33.13 -12.56 2.12
C MET A 454 -34.37 -13.41 2.41
N VAL A 455 -35.17 -13.00 3.41
CA VAL A 455 -36.43 -13.67 3.74
C VAL A 455 -37.40 -13.58 2.57
N ASP A 456 -37.55 -12.41 1.94
CA ASP A 456 -38.39 -12.24 0.76
C ASP A 456 -37.91 -13.12 -0.42
N LEU A 457 -36.59 -13.19 -0.67
CA LEU A 457 -36.02 -14.06 -1.71
C LEU A 457 -36.29 -15.56 -1.43
N SER A 458 -36.12 -16.01 -0.18
CA SER A 458 -36.38 -17.40 0.18
C SER A 458 -37.87 -17.75 0.14
N ARG A 459 -38.72 -16.90 0.73
CA ARG A 459 -40.14 -17.23 0.94
C ARG A 459 -41.03 -16.91 -0.25
N ARG A 460 -40.77 -15.83 -0.99
CA ARG A 460 -41.58 -15.46 -2.17
C ARG A 460 -41.04 -16.08 -3.45
N ASP A 461 -39.73 -16.07 -3.63
CA ASP A 461 -39.10 -16.53 -4.89
C ASP A 461 -38.64 -17.99 -4.81
N GLY A 462 -38.71 -18.63 -3.64
CA GLY A 462 -38.34 -20.04 -3.44
C GLY A 462 -36.83 -20.30 -3.54
N VAL A 463 -36.01 -19.27 -3.36
CA VAL A 463 -34.55 -19.35 -3.47
C VAL A 463 -33.97 -20.06 -2.25
N THR A 464 -33.07 -21.02 -2.49
CA THR A 464 -32.32 -21.68 -1.40
C THR A 464 -31.16 -20.79 -0.98
N ILE A 465 -31.01 -20.48 0.31
CA ILE A 465 -29.97 -19.55 0.77
C ILE A 465 -28.99 -20.32 1.66
N PHE A 466 -27.73 -20.35 1.25
CA PHE A 466 -26.63 -20.87 2.06
C PHE A 466 -25.75 -19.70 2.51
N ILE A 467 -25.86 -19.32 3.77
CA ILE A 467 -25.18 -18.16 4.35
C ILE A 467 -24.11 -18.61 5.34
N SER A 468 -22.91 -18.05 5.26
CA SER A 468 -21.93 -18.14 6.35
C SER A 468 -22.10 -16.92 7.26
N THR A 469 -22.08 -17.13 8.57
CA THR A 469 -22.10 -16.04 9.54
C THR A 469 -21.28 -16.40 10.77
N HIS A 470 -20.80 -15.38 11.47
CA HIS A 470 -20.21 -15.48 12.80
C HIS A 470 -21.03 -14.69 13.85
N PHE A 471 -22.19 -14.15 13.46
CA PHE A 471 -23.12 -13.44 14.35
C PHE A 471 -24.21 -14.39 14.84
N MET A 472 -24.42 -14.45 16.16
CA MET A 472 -25.40 -15.35 16.76
C MET A 472 -26.83 -14.97 16.40
N ASN A 473 -27.17 -13.68 16.43
CA ASN A 473 -28.51 -13.19 16.08
C ASN A 473 -28.89 -13.49 14.62
N GLU A 474 -27.91 -13.69 13.75
CA GLU A 474 -28.12 -14.13 12.36
C GLU A 474 -28.28 -15.65 12.24
N ALA A 475 -27.49 -16.39 13.03
CA ALA A 475 -27.63 -17.83 13.12
C ALA A 475 -29.01 -18.23 13.69
N GLU A 476 -29.51 -17.48 14.68
CA GLU A 476 -30.87 -17.65 15.24
C GLU A 476 -31.99 -17.40 14.22
N ARG A 477 -31.69 -16.64 13.15
CA ARG A 477 -32.59 -16.37 12.03
C ARG A 477 -32.54 -17.44 10.93
N CYS A 478 -31.61 -18.38 11.00
CA CYS A 478 -31.55 -19.44 9.99
C CYS A 478 -32.59 -20.53 10.31
N ASP A 479 -33.14 -21.15 9.27
CA ASP A 479 -34.04 -22.31 9.43
C ASP A 479 -33.31 -23.47 10.11
N ARG A 480 -32.03 -23.64 9.76
CA ARG A 480 -31.13 -24.61 10.36
C ARG A 480 -29.70 -24.08 10.31
N ILE A 481 -28.89 -24.48 11.28
CA ILE A 481 -27.48 -24.11 11.33
C ILE A 481 -26.57 -25.32 11.44
N SER A 482 -25.35 -25.19 10.95
CA SER A 482 -24.26 -26.14 11.21
C SER A 482 -23.09 -25.43 11.87
N LEU A 483 -22.64 -25.99 12.99
CA LEU A 483 -21.52 -25.52 13.79
C LEU A 483 -20.24 -26.16 13.28
N MET A 484 -19.28 -25.36 12.82
CA MET A 484 -18.02 -25.84 12.26
C MET A 484 -16.82 -25.39 13.09
N HIS A 485 -15.88 -26.31 13.33
CA HIS A 485 -14.60 -26.02 13.97
C HIS A 485 -13.48 -26.90 13.40
N ALA A 486 -12.30 -26.30 13.17
CA ALA A 486 -11.10 -27.00 12.70
C ALA A 486 -11.34 -27.99 11.53
N GLY A 487 -12.12 -27.57 10.53
CA GLY A 487 -12.41 -28.37 9.33
C GLY A 487 -13.56 -29.36 9.48
N LYS A 488 -14.20 -29.49 10.65
CA LYS A 488 -15.24 -30.49 10.94
C LYS A 488 -16.56 -29.84 11.34
N ILE A 489 -17.67 -30.50 11.00
CA ILE A 489 -19.00 -30.18 11.55
C ILE A 489 -19.11 -30.80 12.94
N LEU A 490 -19.40 -29.97 13.95
CA LEU A 490 -19.59 -30.36 15.34
C LEU A 490 -21.03 -30.76 15.63
N ALA A 491 -21.99 -30.00 15.10
CA ALA A 491 -23.42 -30.25 15.23
C ALA A 491 -24.18 -29.54 14.10
N SER A 492 -25.35 -30.05 13.72
CA SER A 492 -26.21 -29.43 12.71
C SER A 492 -27.67 -29.68 13.07
N ASP A 493 -28.42 -28.63 13.40
CA ASP A 493 -29.84 -28.70 13.76
C ASP A 493 -30.45 -27.28 13.77
N THR A 494 -31.74 -27.14 14.09
CA THR A 494 -32.33 -25.82 14.30
C THR A 494 -31.67 -25.13 15.50
N PRO A 495 -31.55 -23.78 15.49
CA PRO A 495 -30.95 -23.05 16.61
C PRO A 495 -31.56 -23.42 17.97
N GLU A 496 -32.90 -23.48 18.04
CA GLU A 496 -33.64 -23.85 19.25
C GLU A 496 -33.34 -25.29 19.72
N ALA A 497 -33.22 -26.24 18.79
CA ALA A 497 -32.90 -27.62 19.11
C ALA A 497 -31.49 -27.76 19.68
N LEU A 498 -30.49 -27.06 19.12
CA LEU A 498 -29.12 -27.07 19.62
C LEU A 498 -29.02 -26.51 21.05
N VAL A 499 -29.70 -25.39 21.32
CA VAL A 499 -29.74 -24.80 22.68
C VAL A 499 -30.39 -25.77 23.67
N LYS A 500 -31.53 -26.37 23.29
CA LYS A 500 -32.25 -27.35 24.12
C LYS A 500 -31.43 -28.61 24.38
N GLN A 501 -30.68 -29.10 23.40
CA GLN A 501 -29.81 -30.28 23.54
C GLN A 501 -28.68 -30.06 24.56
N ARG A 502 -28.16 -28.83 24.68
CA ARG A 502 -27.09 -28.48 25.64
C ARG A 502 -27.58 -27.91 26.97
N GLY A 503 -28.85 -27.49 27.05
CA GLY A 503 -29.45 -26.97 28.29
C GLY A 503 -28.89 -25.60 28.71
N LEU A 504 -28.41 -24.80 27.76
CA LEU A 504 -27.87 -23.46 28.01
C LEU A 504 -28.91 -22.37 27.67
N GLY A 505 -28.70 -21.15 28.16
CA GLY A 505 -29.66 -20.05 28.01
C GLY A 505 -29.62 -19.34 26.64
N THR A 506 -28.53 -19.48 25.88
CA THR A 506 -28.34 -18.77 24.60
C THR A 506 -27.61 -19.64 23.56
N LEU A 507 -27.78 -19.29 22.28
CA LEU A 507 -27.06 -19.94 21.19
C LEU A 507 -25.55 -19.71 21.28
N GLU A 508 -25.12 -18.52 21.70
CA GLU A 508 -23.70 -18.20 21.88
C GLU A 508 -23.04 -19.12 22.92
N ALA A 509 -23.65 -19.28 24.09
CA ALA A 509 -23.14 -20.16 25.14
C ALA A 509 -23.05 -21.61 24.64
N THR A 510 -24.05 -22.04 23.88
CA THR A 510 -24.10 -23.36 23.23
C THR A 510 -22.93 -23.54 22.27
N PHE A 511 -22.70 -22.57 21.39
CA PHE A 511 -21.60 -22.60 20.45
C PHE A 511 -20.23 -22.63 21.14
N ILE A 512 -20.01 -21.78 22.14
CA ILE A 512 -18.76 -21.76 22.93
C ILE A 512 -18.52 -23.11 23.62
N ALA A 513 -19.57 -23.74 24.14
CA ALA A 513 -19.46 -25.06 24.76
C ALA A 513 -18.99 -26.13 23.76
N TYR A 514 -19.58 -26.18 22.56
CA TYR A 514 -19.13 -27.08 21.48
C TYR A 514 -17.67 -26.80 21.08
N LEU A 515 -17.26 -25.53 21.00
CA LEU A 515 -15.89 -25.16 20.66
C LEU A 515 -14.87 -25.58 21.72
N ARG A 516 -15.17 -25.38 23.00
CA ARG A 516 -14.30 -25.76 24.12
C ARG A 516 -14.10 -27.27 24.17
N GLU A 517 -15.18 -28.03 24.03
CA GLU A 517 -15.15 -29.49 23.95
C GLU A 517 -14.30 -29.98 22.78
N ALA A 518 -14.49 -29.41 21.59
CA ALA A 518 -13.73 -29.76 20.39
C ALA A 518 -12.24 -29.37 20.46
N SER A 519 -11.91 -28.29 21.19
CA SER A 519 -10.54 -27.81 21.36
C SER A 519 -9.76 -28.59 22.43
N GLY A 520 -10.42 -29.46 23.20
CA GLY A 520 -9.83 -30.12 24.38
C GLY A 520 -9.46 -29.15 25.50
N ASP A 521 -9.97 -27.91 25.44
CA ASP A 521 -9.67 -26.86 26.38
C ASP A 521 -10.46 -27.16 27.67
N SER A 522 -9.78 -27.77 28.63
CA SER A 522 -10.37 -28.35 29.84
C SER A 522 -10.80 -27.30 30.85
N GLY A 523 -11.28 -26.13 30.42
CA GLY A 523 -11.81 -25.07 31.29
C GLY A 523 -10.88 -24.64 32.43
N ALA A 524 -9.61 -25.03 32.40
CA ALA A 524 -8.66 -24.69 33.43
C ALA A 524 -8.32 -23.22 33.22
N PRO A 525 -8.56 -22.35 34.22
CA PRO A 525 -7.97 -21.02 34.19
C PRO A 525 -6.48 -21.22 33.88
N PRO A 526 -5.88 -20.48 32.93
CA PRO A 526 -4.43 -20.50 32.80
C PRO A 526 -3.86 -20.26 34.20
N GLU A 527 -2.98 -21.16 34.64
CA GLU A 527 -2.40 -21.20 35.98
C GLU A 527 -2.13 -19.77 36.46
N GLN A 528 -2.48 -19.52 37.73
CA GLN A 528 -2.22 -18.27 38.42
C GLN A 528 -0.88 -17.72 37.95
N MET A 529 -0.93 -16.56 37.29
CA MET A 529 0.25 -15.85 36.85
C MET A 529 1.20 -15.80 38.06
N PRO A 530 2.50 -16.12 37.90
CA PRO A 530 3.46 -15.89 38.96
C PRO A 530 3.28 -14.46 39.47
N GLU A 531 3.17 -14.28 40.79
CA GLU A 531 3.20 -12.96 41.41
C GLU A 531 4.46 -12.26 40.88
N THR A 532 4.27 -11.35 39.94
CA THR A 532 5.37 -10.54 39.43
C THR A 532 5.70 -9.60 40.58
N PRO A 533 6.95 -9.56 41.07
CA PRO A 533 7.30 -8.62 42.11
C PRO A 533 6.89 -7.23 41.66
N GLN A 534 6.21 -6.49 42.55
CA GLN A 534 5.98 -5.06 42.38
C GLN A 534 7.35 -4.39 42.27
N VAL A 535 7.88 -4.31 41.06
CA VAL A 535 9.01 -3.43 40.79
C VAL A 535 8.41 -2.04 40.95
N GLU A 536 8.89 -1.30 41.94
CA GLU A 536 8.70 0.15 42.01
C GLU A 536 9.12 0.72 40.66
N THR A 537 8.15 0.91 39.77
CA THR A 537 8.36 1.48 38.45
C THR A 537 8.61 2.95 38.66
N THR A 538 9.88 3.32 38.84
CA THR A 538 10.32 4.66 38.45
C THR A 538 10.06 4.76 36.95
N THR A 539 8.89 5.28 36.56
CA THR A 539 8.59 5.57 35.16
C THR A 539 9.70 6.50 34.68
N PRO A 540 10.61 6.06 33.80
CA PRO A 540 11.67 6.95 33.36
C PRO A 540 11.00 8.14 32.69
N ALA A 541 11.42 9.36 33.05
CA ALA A 541 10.89 10.56 32.44
C ALA A 541 11.13 10.50 30.92
N ILE A 542 10.07 10.26 30.15
CA ILE A 542 10.15 10.14 28.70
C ILE A 542 10.59 11.50 28.16
N SER A 543 11.81 11.58 27.60
CA SER A 543 12.31 12.81 27.02
C SER A 543 11.42 13.24 25.84
N HIS A 544 10.85 14.44 25.95
CA HIS A 544 10.02 15.06 24.92
C HIS A 544 10.87 15.66 23.77
N HIS A 545 12.19 15.58 23.87
CA HIS A 545 13.14 16.04 22.85
C HIS A 545 13.62 14.88 21.97
N PHE A 546 14.32 15.21 20.88
CA PHE A 546 14.89 14.24 19.96
C PHE A 546 15.73 13.17 20.69
N SER A 547 15.48 11.91 20.36
CA SER A 547 16.08 10.71 20.93
C SER A 547 16.63 9.80 19.84
N PHE A 548 17.93 9.55 19.91
CA PHE A 548 18.62 8.63 19.01
C PHE A 548 18.09 7.19 19.12
N THR A 549 17.64 6.77 20.32
CA THR A 549 17.08 5.44 20.54
C THR A 549 15.81 5.22 19.71
N ARG A 550 14.92 6.22 19.67
CA ARG A 550 13.68 6.17 18.88
C ARG A 550 13.98 6.18 17.38
N MET A 551 14.86 7.10 16.94
CA MET A 551 15.30 7.18 15.56
C MET A 551 15.91 5.85 15.09
N PHE A 552 16.81 5.25 15.87
CA PHE A 552 17.44 3.97 15.53
C PHE A 552 16.44 2.80 15.57
N SER A 553 15.38 2.89 16.37
CA SER A 553 14.31 1.88 16.38
C SER A 553 13.55 1.86 15.06
N TYR A 554 13.22 3.02 14.49
CA TYR A 554 12.68 3.10 13.12
C TYR A 554 13.68 2.60 12.07
N SER A 555 14.95 2.96 12.20
CA SER A 555 15.99 2.49 11.27
C SER A 555 16.14 0.98 11.29
N ARG A 556 16.18 0.36 12.46
CA ARG A 556 16.27 -1.10 12.60
C ARG A 556 15.03 -1.78 12.03
N ARG A 557 13.84 -1.24 12.30
CA ARG A 557 12.58 -1.77 11.78
C ARG A 557 12.56 -1.71 10.24
N GLU A 558 12.85 -0.55 9.65
CA GLU A 558 12.89 -0.38 8.19
C GLU A 558 13.97 -1.28 7.54
N ALA A 559 15.13 -1.47 8.19
CA ALA A 559 16.16 -2.40 7.70
C ALA A 559 15.67 -3.87 7.71
N LEU A 560 14.93 -4.29 8.73
CA LEU A 560 14.31 -5.63 8.78
C LEU A 560 13.29 -5.81 7.66
N GLU A 561 12.48 -4.79 7.38
CA GLU A 561 11.53 -4.81 6.26
C GLU A 561 12.25 -4.93 4.92
N LEU A 562 13.27 -4.10 4.68
CA LEU A 562 14.08 -4.15 3.44
C LEU A 562 14.72 -5.51 3.22
N ARG A 563 15.20 -6.16 4.30
CA ARG A 563 15.78 -7.50 4.23
C ARG A 563 14.75 -8.59 3.90
N ARG A 564 13.51 -8.44 4.37
CA ARG A 564 12.42 -9.42 4.18
C ARG A 564 11.57 -9.14 2.94
N ASP A 565 11.78 -8.01 2.27
CA ASP A 565 11.12 -7.63 1.02
C ASP A 565 12.08 -7.81 -0.18
N PRO A 566 12.10 -9.01 -0.80
CA PRO A 566 13.03 -9.33 -1.89
C PRO A 566 12.74 -8.51 -3.15
N ILE A 567 11.50 -8.11 -3.38
CA ILE A 567 11.10 -7.33 -4.55
C ILE A 567 11.73 -5.95 -4.47
N ARG A 568 11.61 -5.30 -3.31
CA ARG A 568 12.18 -3.97 -3.08
C ARG A 568 13.70 -3.95 -3.17
N SER A 569 14.38 -4.94 -2.56
CA SER A 569 15.84 -5.03 -2.62
C SER A 569 16.35 -5.37 -4.04
N THR A 570 15.65 -6.25 -4.76
CA THR A 570 15.98 -6.57 -6.16
C THR A 570 15.78 -5.36 -7.06
N LEU A 571 14.67 -4.63 -6.94
CA LEU A 571 14.43 -3.41 -7.71
C LEU A 571 15.51 -2.35 -7.45
N ALA A 572 15.96 -2.22 -6.19
CA ALA A 572 16.97 -1.26 -5.79
C ALA A 572 18.37 -1.54 -6.39
N LEU A 573 18.73 -2.82 -6.54
CA LEU A 573 20.06 -3.24 -6.95
C LEU A 573 20.11 -3.72 -8.41
N LEU A 574 19.25 -4.67 -8.78
CA LEU A 574 19.24 -5.22 -10.13
C LEU A 574 18.73 -4.17 -11.14
N GLY A 575 17.75 -3.36 -10.74
CA GLY A 575 17.19 -2.30 -11.60
C GLY A 575 18.23 -1.25 -12.00
N THR A 576 19.13 -0.86 -11.09
CA THR A 576 20.20 0.11 -11.39
C THR A 576 21.24 -0.49 -12.33
N VAL A 577 21.61 -1.76 -12.12
CA VAL A 577 22.57 -2.48 -12.98
C VAL A 577 22.03 -2.62 -14.40
N ILE A 578 20.78 -3.05 -14.56
CA ILE A 578 20.14 -3.19 -15.87
C ILE A 578 20.07 -1.83 -16.56
N LEU A 579 19.63 -0.78 -15.86
CA LEU A 579 19.50 0.54 -16.48
C LEU A 579 20.86 1.15 -16.80
N MET A 580 21.88 0.90 -15.99
CA MET A 580 23.27 1.26 -16.29
C MET A 580 23.77 0.57 -17.56
N PHE A 581 23.45 -0.70 -17.75
CA PHE A 581 23.79 -1.45 -18.96
C PHE A 581 23.10 -0.89 -20.19
N ILE A 582 21.79 -0.67 -20.10
CA ILE A 582 20.96 -0.10 -21.17
C ILE A 582 21.47 1.30 -21.54
N MET A 583 21.74 2.17 -20.58
CA MET A 583 22.20 3.54 -20.88
C MET A 583 23.65 3.59 -21.32
N GLY A 584 24.52 2.76 -20.74
CA GLY A 584 25.95 2.70 -21.07
C GLY A 584 26.20 2.23 -22.50
N TYR A 585 25.56 1.15 -22.94
CA TYR A 585 25.70 0.65 -24.32
C TYR A 585 24.67 1.21 -25.30
N GLY A 586 23.48 1.58 -24.82
CA GLY A 586 22.38 2.03 -25.68
C GLY A 586 22.49 3.48 -26.12
N ILE A 587 23.19 4.34 -25.36
CA ILE A 587 23.48 5.71 -25.77
C ILE A 587 24.89 5.73 -26.38
N SER A 588 25.02 5.47 -27.68
CA SER A 588 26.30 5.61 -28.39
C SER A 588 26.18 6.71 -29.46
N MET A 589 27.07 7.69 -29.37
CA MET A 589 27.29 8.72 -30.39
C MET A 589 28.58 8.45 -31.18
N ASP A 590 29.23 7.30 -30.92
CA ASP A 590 30.51 6.95 -31.54
C ASP A 590 30.32 6.69 -33.04
N VAL A 591 31.24 7.25 -33.81
CA VAL A 591 31.24 7.17 -35.26
C VAL A 591 32.27 6.12 -35.68
N GLU A 592 31.90 4.86 -35.56
CA GLU A 592 32.67 3.73 -36.09
C GLU A 592 31.83 2.97 -37.12
N ASN A 593 32.47 2.37 -38.13
CA ASN A 593 31.81 1.54 -39.13
C ASN A 593 30.71 2.24 -39.96
N LEU A 594 30.90 3.52 -40.32
CA LEU A 594 29.96 4.25 -41.17
C LEU A 594 29.88 3.65 -42.57
N ARG A 595 28.70 3.20 -42.97
CA ARG A 595 28.43 2.76 -44.33
C ARG A 595 28.51 3.96 -45.28
N PHE A 596 29.48 3.94 -46.19
CA PHE A 596 29.62 4.97 -47.21
C PHE A 596 29.67 4.37 -48.61
N ALA A 597 29.24 5.14 -49.60
CA ALA A 597 29.40 4.78 -51.01
C ALA A 597 29.75 6.02 -51.84
N VAL A 598 30.39 5.78 -52.98
CA VAL A 598 30.88 6.84 -53.86
C VAL A 598 30.15 6.80 -55.19
N ILE A 599 29.74 7.96 -55.70
CA ILE A 599 29.40 8.18 -57.10
C ILE A 599 30.64 8.76 -57.79
N ASP A 600 31.39 7.89 -58.47
CA ASP A 600 32.63 8.28 -59.17
C ASP A 600 32.34 8.54 -60.66
N ARG A 601 32.28 9.83 -61.03
CA ARG A 601 32.09 10.28 -62.42
C ARG A 601 33.39 10.46 -63.18
N ASP A 602 34.54 10.34 -62.53
CA ASP A 602 35.87 10.51 -63.14
C ASP A 602 36.47 9.18 -63.55
N GLN A 603 36.30 8.14 -62.71
CA GLN A 603 36.77 6.77 -62.93
C GLN A 603 38.28 6.69 -63.28
N THR A 604 39.09 7.59 -62.73
CA THR A 604 40.54 7.62 -62.92
C THR A 604 41.27 6.96 -61.76
N GLY A 605 42.56 6.64 -61.94
CA GLY A 605 43.39 6.17 -60.82
C GLY A 605 43.48 7.18 -59.66
N THR A 606 43.25 8.48 -59.92
CA THR A 606 43.26 9.52 -58.88
C THR A 606 41.96 9.51 -58.08
N SER A 607 40.79 9.34 -58.73
CA SER A 607 39.51 9.20 -58.03
C SER A 607 39.43 7.90 -57.23
N GLN A 608 39.94 6.79 -57.77
CA GLN A 608 40.05 5.51 -57.06
C GLN A 608 40.98 5.60 -55.85
N ALA A 609 42.13 6.28 -55.97
CA ALA A 609 43.04 6.50 -54.85
C ALA A 609 42.40 7.34 -53.73
N TYR A 610 41.55 8.31 -54.06
CA TYR A 610 40.77 9.08 -53.08
C TYR A 610 39.79 8.18 -52.31
N THR A 611 39.03 7.35 -53.03
CA THR A 611 38.10 6.39 -52.42
C THR A 611 38.83 5.36 -51.55
N LEU A 612 39.97 4.83 -52.00
CA LEU A 612 40.79 3.88 -51.24
C LEU A 612 41.37 4.49 -49.96
N ASN A 613 41.68 5.80 -49.95
CA ASN A 613 42.10 6.50 -48.74
C ASN A 613 40.97 6.52 -47.70
N LEU A 614 39.73 6.72 -48.15
CA LEU A 614 38.53 6.69 -47.32
C LEU A 614 38.19 5.28 -46.80
N SER A 615 38.21 4.26 -47.67
CA SER A 615 37.92 2.87 -47.26
C SER A 615 39.03 2.22 -46.43
N GLY A 616 40.27 2.74 -46.50
CA GLY A 616 41.38 2.30 -45.65
C GLY A 616 41.28 2.76 -44.19
N SER A 617 40.29 3.57 -43.83
CA SER A 617 40.09 4.09 -42.47
C SER A 617 39.14 3.22 -41.65
N ARG A 618 39.42 3.08 -40.35
CA ARG A 618 38.58 2.33 -39.40
C ARG A 618 37.15 2.88 -39.24
N TYR A 619 36.93 4.12 -39.66
CA TYR A 619 35.65 4.81 -39.46
C TYR A 619 34.62 4.53 -40.56
N PHE A 620 35.04 3.99 -41.71
CA PHE A 620 34.22 3.88 -42.91
C PHE A 620 34.21 2.45 -43.45
N ILE A 621 33.01 1.95 -43.80
CA ILE A 621 32.81 0.67 -44.48
C ILE A 621 32.25 0.98 -45.87
N GLU A 622 33.05 0.68 -46.89
CA GLU A 622 32.64 0.87 -48.28
C GLU A 622 31.49 -0.08 -48.64
N GLN A 623 30.43 0.48 -49.20
CA GLN A 623 29.29 -0.21 -49.78
C GLN A 623 29.37 -0.16 -51.30
N PRO A 624 28.59 -0.98 -52.03
CA PRO A 624 28.59 -0.95 -53.50
C PRO A 624 28.44 0.48 -54.04
N PRO A 625 29.17 0.86 -55.12
CA PRO A 625 29.14 2.22 -55.68
C PRO A 625 27.73 2.69 -56.04
N ILE A 626 27.53 4.00 -56.03
CA ILE A 626 26.26 4.64 -56.40
C ILE A 626 26.24 4.91 -57.91
N THR A 627 25.17 4.50 -58.59
CA THR A 627 25.01 4.64 -60.05
C THR A 627 24.42 5.98 -60.46
N ASP A 628 23.48 6.52 -59.69
CA ASP A 628 22.77 7.76 -60.00
C ASP A 628 22.25 8.47 -58.73
N TYR A 629 21.74 9.70 -58.88
CA TYR A 629 21.22 10.48 -57.75
C TYR A 629 19.94 9.91 -57.13
N GLN A 630 19.09 9.20 -57.89
CA GLN A 630 17.89 8.57 -57.32
C GLN A 630 18.27 7.42 -56.40
N GLN A 631 19.30 6.66 -56.78
CA GLN A 631 19.89 5.63 -55.95
C GLN A 631 20.58 6.22 -54.72
N LEU A 632 21.29 7.35 -54.86
CA LEU A 632 21.85 8.07 -53.72
C LEU A 632 20.76 8.44 -52.70
N GLU A 633 19.71 9.12 -53.16
CA GLU A 633 18.62 9.57 -52.29
C GLU A 633 17.89 8.40 -51.64
N ARG A 634 17.59 7.33 -52.40
CA ARG A 634 16.93 6.15 -51.88
C ARG A 634 17.76 5.46 -50.80
N ARG A 635 19.05 5.21 -51.07
CA ARG A 635 19.94 4.49 -50.14
C ARG A 635 20.24 5.31 -48.88
N MET A 636 20.29 6.63 -48.97
CA MET A 636 20.37 7.51 -47.80
C MET A 636 19.06 7.52 -47.02
N ARG A 637 17.90 7.62 -47.69
CA ARG A 637 16.57 7.62 -47.05
C ARG A 637 16.24 6.30 -46.35
N ASP A 638 16.62 5.19 -46.96
CA ASP A 638 16.43 3.83 -46.43
C ASP A 638 17.43 3.53 -45.29
N GLY A 639 18.34 4.46 -44.97
CA GLY A 639 19.36 4.31 -43.93
C GLY A 639 20.48 3.32 -44.30
N GLU A 640 20.57 2.90 -45.56
CA GLU A 640 21.61 2.00 -46.07
C GLU A 640 22.99 2.68 -46.05
N LEU A 641 23.02 3.98 -46.38
CA LEU A 641 24.22 4.81 -46.37
C LEU A 641 24.11 5.92 -45.32
N ALA A 642 25.17 6.12 -44.55
CA ALA A 642 25.31 7.26 -43.64
C ALA A 642 26.07 8.42 -44.30
N VAL A 643 26.91 8.11 -45.31
CA VAL A 643 27.70 9.08 -46.07
C VAL A 643 27.67 8.71 -47.55
N ALA A 644 27.42 9.69 -48.43
CA ALA A 644 27.61 9.54 -49.87
C ALA A 644 28.62 10.58 -50.36
N ILE A 645 29.52 10.18 -51.26
CA ILE A 645 30.57 11.05 -51.80
C ILE A 645 30.42 11.13 -53.31
N GLU A 646 30.39 12.34 -53.87
CA GLU A 646 30.39 12.59 -55.31
C GLU A 646 31.74 13.13 -55.78
N ILE A 647 32.35 12.38 -56.69
CA ILE A 647 33.54 12.82 -57.41
C ILE A 647 33.08 13.35 -58.78
N PRO A 648 33.37 14.62 -59.13
CA PRO A 648 32.93 15.22 -60.38
C PRO A 648 33.67 14.62 -61.59
N PRO A 649 33.14 14.74 -62.82
CA PRO A 649 33.84 14.30 -64.02
C PRO A 649 35.11 15.14 -64.26
N ASN A 650 36.16 14.52 -64.80
CA ASN A 650 37.49 15.10 -65.05
C ASN A 650 38.30 15.45 -63.78
N PHE A 651 37.89 14.99 -62.60
CA PHE A 651 38.56 15.22 -61.32
C PHE A 651 40.09 15.04 -61.36
N GLY A 652 40.59 13.88 -61.79
CA GLY A 652 42.03 13.63 -61.85
C GLY A 652 42.77 14.53 -62.85
N ARG A 653 42.13 14.90 -63.96
CA ARG A 653 42.70 15.77 -64.99
C ARG A 653 42.79 17.23 -64.51
N ASP A 654 41.74 17.72 -63.87
CA ASP A 654 41.67 19.10 -63.39
C ASP A 654 42.63 19.32 -62.21
N ILE A 655 42.77 18.35 -61.31
CA ILE A 655 43.80 18.37 -60.26
C ILE A 655 45.21 18.40 -60.85
N ALA A 656 45.51 17.56 -61.85
CA ALA A 656 46.83 17.52 -62.48
C ALA A 656 47.21 18.84 -63.18
N ARG A 657 46.22 19.66 -63.56
CA ARG A 657 46.40 20.99 -64.16
C ARG A 657 46.46 22.13 -63.13
N GLY A 658 46.31 21.83 -61.84
CA GLY A 658 46.22 22.84 -60.78
C GLY A 658 44.89 23.61 -60.76
N HIS A 659 43.84 23.08 -61.41
CA HIS A 659 42.50 23.65 -61.33
C HIS A 659 41.82 23.27 -60.01
N THR A 660 40.97 24.16 -59.49
CA THR A 660 40.16 23.88 -58.29
C THR A 660 39.01 22.93 -58.63
N VAL A 661 38.95 21.78 -57.95
CA VAL A 661 37.84 20.82 -58.05
C VAL A 661 37.01 20.81 -56.76
N LYS A 662 35.74 20.43 -56.84
CA LYS A 662 34.84 20.32 -55.68
C LYS A 662 34.28 18.90 -55.59
N ILE A 663 34.44 18.26 -54.44
CA ILE A 663 33.84 16.96 -54.12
C ILE A 663 32.55 17.21 -53.34
N GLY A 664 31.46 16.54 -53.73
CA GLY A 664 30.21 16.57 -53.00
C GLY A 664 30.23 15.55 -51.86
N VAL A 665 29.74 15.91 -50.67
CA VAL A 665 29.58 14.99 -49.56
C VAL A 665 28.19 15.18 -48.95
N TRP A 666 27.40 14.11 -48.94
CA TRP A 666 26.12 14.06 -48.23
C TRP A 666 26.32 13.25 -46.96
N VAL A 667 25.89 13.81 -45.84
CA VAL A 667 25.95 13.18 -44.52
C VAL A 667 24.52 13.10 -43.99
N ASP A 668 24.15 11.96 -43.40
CA ASP A 668 22.87 11.84 -42.70
C ASP A 668 22.82 12.82 -41.51
N GLY A 669 21.95 13.83 -41.64
CA GLY A 669 21.74 14.89 -40.67
C GLY A 669 20.68 14.59 -39.61
N ALA A 670 20.08 13.40 -39.58
CA ALA A 670 19.02 13.07 -38.61
C ALA A 670 19.48 13.20 -37.15
N MET A 671 20.79 13.06 -36.89
CA MET A 671 21.43 13.34 -35.60
C MET A 671 22.54 14.40 -35.78
N PRO A 672 22.27 15.69 -35.48
CA PRO A 672 23.20 16.79 -35.80
C PRO A 672 24.62 16.61 -35.25
N ASN A 673 24.78 16.17 -33.99
CA ASN A 673 26.10 15.97 -33.37
C ASN A 673 26.90 14.85 -34.05
N ARG A 674 26.22 13.76 -34.45
CA ARG A 674 26.84 12.67 -35.19
C ARG A 674 27.24 13.13 -36.59
N ALA A 675 26.36 13.87 -37.26
CA ALA A 675 26.60 14.43 -38.59
C ALA A 675 27.80 15.41 -38.62
N GLU A 676 27.91 16.28 -37.62
CA GLU A 676 29.05 17.20 -37.44
C GLU A 676 30.37 16.44 -37.23
N THR A 677 30.33 15.38 -36.44
CA THR A 677 31.49 14.50 -36.22
C THR A 677 31.90 13.78 -37.52
N VAL A 678 30.93 13.23 -38.27
CA VAL A 678 31.17 12.62 -39.58
C VAL A 678 31.77 13.63 -40.56
N ARG A 679 31.21 14.85 -40.62
CA ARG A 679 31.72 15.94 -41.46
C ARG A 679 33.17 16.25 -41.12
N GLY A 680 33.50 16.36 -39.84
CA GLY A 680 34.86 16.57 -39.37
C GLY A 680 35.83 15.47 -39.81
N TYR A 681 35.44 14.20 -39.72
CA TYR A 681 36.27 13.09 -40.20
C TYR A 681 36.49 13.12 -41.71
N VAL A 682 35.44 13.33 -42.52
CA VAL A 682 35.56 13.41 -43.98
C VAL A 682 36.47 14.59 -44.38
N GLN A 683 36.32 15.75 -43.72
CA GLN A 683 37.18 16.92 -43.95
C GLN A 683 38.65 16.63 -43.58
N ALA A 684 38.91 16.00 -42.44
CA ALA A 684 40.26 15.64 -42.02
C ALA A 684 40.93 14.67 -43.00
N MET A 685 40.19 13.66 -43.49
CA MET A 685 40.70 12.71 -44.48
C MET A 685 40.96 13.38 -45.84
N HIS A 686 40.08 14.29 -46.26
CA HIS A 686 40.28 15.08 -47.47
C HIS A 686 41.56 15.93 -47.39
N LEU A 687 41.79 16.61 -46.27
CA LEU A 687 43.01 17.39 -46.03
C LEU A 687 44.26 16.50 -46.01
N ALA A 688 44.19 15.34 -45.36
CA ALA A 688 45.30 14.38 -45.35
C ALA A 688 45.65 13.91 -46.76
N TRP A 689 44.65 13.60 -47.60
CA TRP A 689 44.86 13.23 -49.00
C TRP A 689 45.48 14.37 -49.82
N LEU A 690 45.02 15.62 -49.63
CA LEU A 690 45.63 16.78 -50.28
C LEU A 690 47.11 16.95 -49.91
N SER A 691 47.46 16.71 -48.65
CA SER A 691 48.84 16.78 -48.17
C SER A 691 49.74 15.69 -48.78
N ASP A 692 49.24 14.45 -48.91
CA ASP A 692 49.93 13.35 -49.56
C ASP A 692 50.13 13.64 -51.06
N MET A 693 49.11 14.17 -51.75
CA MET A 693 49.24 14.57 -53.16
C MET A 693 50.25 15.70 -53.36
N ALA A 694 50.26 16.71 -52.49
CA ALA A 694 51.22 17.81 -52.55
C ALA A 694 52.66 17.32 -52.33
N SER A 695 52.87 16.34 -51.44
CA SER A 695 54.19 15.76 -51.17
C SER A 695 54.80 14.99 -52.35
N ARG A 696 53.95 14.52 -53.28
CA ARG A 696 54.35 13.75 -54.46
C ARG A 696 54.71 14.61 -55.67
N GLN A 697 54.55 15.94 -55.59
CA GLN A 697 54.89 16.87 -56.69
C GLN A 697 56.25 17.57 -56.45
N PRO A 698 57.26 17.37 -57.31
CA PRO A 698 58.63 17.86 -57.08
C PRO A 698 58.83 19.39 -57.22
N THR A 699 57.83 20.15 -57.69
CA THR A 699 57.90 21.62 -57.92
C THR A 699 56.76 22.41 -57.27
N ALA A 700 56.08 21.84 -56.27
CA ALA A 700 55.08 22.60 -55.53
C ALA A 700 55.76 23.60 -54.59
N ASN A 701 55.68 24.89 -54.93
CA ASN A 701 55.98 25.98 -53.99
C ASN A 701 55.10 25.78 -52.75
N MET A 702 55.70 25.39 -51.62
CA MET A 702 55.07 25.37 -50.28
C MET A 702 54.79 26.82 -49.83
N GLY A 703 53.88 27.50 -50.53
CA GLY A 703 53.34 28.78 -50.13
C GLY A 703 52.28 28.57 -49.04
N ASN A 704 52.72 28.63 -47.79
CA ASN A 704 51.92 28.82 -46.58
C ASN A 704 50.89 27.73 -46.22
N ILE A 705 51.36 26.70 -45.51
CA ILE A 705 50.70 26.29 -44.26
C ILE A 705 51.79 26.27 -43.18
N LEU A 706 52.17 27.47 -42.70
CA LEU A 706 53.17 27.64 -41.64
C LEU A 706 52.58 27.52 -40.22
N MET A 707 51.28 27.31 -40.10
CA MET A 707 50.58 27.15 -38.82
C MET A 707 49.52 26.06 -38.97
N ASP A 708 49.76 24.92 -38.34
CA ASP A 708 48.77 23.86 -38.16
C ASP A 708 48.13 24.03 -36.78
N ILE A 709 46.82 24.27 -36.73
CA ILE A 709 46.07 24.34 -35.48
C ILE A 709 45.45 22.96 -35.27
N GLU A 710 46.21 22.08 -34.62
CA GLU A 710 45.71 20.78 -34.23
C GLU A 710 44.77 20.90 -33.02
N THR A 711 43.50 20.58 -33.22
CA THR A 711 42.54 20.49 -32.12
C THR A 711 42.69 19.15 -31.42
N ARG A 712 43.28 19.15 -30.22
CA ARG A 712 43.44 17.94 -29.39
C ARG A 712 42.55 18.01 -28.16
N TYR A 713 41.62 17.07 -28.02
CA TYR A 713 40.82 16.94 -26.80
C TYR A 713 41.67 16.41 -25.64
N ARG A 714 41.83 17.19 -24.58
CA ARG A 714 42.72 16.86 -23.45
C ARG A 714 42.28 15.67 -22.61
N TYR A 715 40.98 15.42 -22.50
CA TYR A 715 40.41 14.46 -21.54
C TYR A 715 39.66 13.28 -22.18
N ASN A 716 39.31 13.39 -23.47
CA ASN A 716 38.75 12.31 -24.28
C ASN A 716 39.23 12.48 -25.74
N PRO A 717 40.51 12.18 -26.04
CA PRO A 717 41.12 12.42 -27.36
C PRO A 717 40.36 11.77 -28.53
N ASP A 718 39.84 10.56 -28.28
CA ASP A 718 39.09 9.76 -29.25
C ASP A 718 37.59 10.08 -29.30
N VAL A 719 37.11 11.02 -28.46
CA VAL A 719 35.69 11.42 -28.35
C VAL A 719 34.75 10.22 -28.14
N LYS A 720 35.20 9.21 -27.37
CA LYS A 720 34.41 8.01 -27.07
C LYS A 720 33.19 8.34 -26.21
N SER A 721 32.08 7.68 -26.47
CA SER A 721 30.79 7.89 -25.80
C SER A 721 30.82 7.31 -24.38
N LEU A 722 31.38 6.12 -24.20
CA LEU A 722 31.43 5.42 -22.91
C LEU A 722 32.08 6.26 -21.79
N PRO A 723 33.31 6.82 -21.95
CA PRO A 723 33.93 7.64 -20.90
C PRO A 723 33.19 8.94 -20.56
N ALA A 724 32.28 9.42 -21.43
CA ALA A 724 31.49 10.62 -21.20
C ALA A 724 30.12 10.33 -20.57
N ILE A 725 29.48 9.22 -20.98
CA ILE A 725 28.10 8.87 -20.61
C ILE A 725 28.05 8.10 -19.29
N VAL A 726 28.94 7.11 -19.10
CA VAL A 726 28.97 6.27 -17.89
C VAL A 726 29.07 7.12 -16.61
N PRO A 727 30.01 8.08 -16.48
CA PRO A 727 30.04 9.00 -15.33
C PRO A 727 28.81 9.89 -15.19
N ALA A 728 28.08 10.17 -16.28
CA ALA A 728 26.89 11.00 -16.26
C ALA A 728 25.63 10.24 -15.81
N VAL A 729 25.55 8.95 -16.13
CA VAL A 729 24.42 8.08 -15.76
C VAL A 729 24.41 7.78 -14.25
N ILE A 730 25.57 7.69 -13.59
CA ILE A 730 25.67 7.44 -12.14
C ILE A 730 24.82 8.43 -11.31
N PRO A 731 24.97 9.77 -11.45
CA PRO A 731 24.09 10.75 -10.81
C PRO A 731 22.59 10.52 -11.05
N LEU A 732 22.19 10.10 -12.25
CA LEU A 732 20.79 9.90 -12.61
C LEU A 732 20.18 8.72 -11.83
N LEU A 733 20.88 7.58 -11.83
CA LEU A 733 20.44 6.37 -11.15
C LEU A 733 20.43 6.54 -9.63
N LEU A 734 21.43 7.24 -9.09
CA LEU A 734 21.53 7.54 -7.65
C LEU A 734 20.52 8.59 -7.19
N MET A 735 19.96 9.40 -8.11
CA MET A 735 18.83 10.26 -7.77
C MET A 735 17.53 9.48 -7.77
N MET A 736 17.24 8.79 -8.87
CA MET A 736 15.93 8.20 -9.13
C MET A 736 15.57 7.10 -8.13
N ILE A 737 16.44 6.10 -7.97
CA ILE A 737 16.09 4.87 -7.26
C ILE A 737 16.05 5.07 -5.74
N PRO A 738 17.08 5.67 -5.10
CA PRO A 738 17.01 6.00 -3.67
C PRO A 738 15.85 6.93 -3.30
N ALA A 739 15.55 7.95 -4.13
CA ALA A 739 14.41 8.84 -3.89
C ALA A 739 13.09 8.08 -3.95
N MET A 740 12.88 7.26 -4.98
CA MET A 740 11.66 6.46 -5.16
C MET A 740 11.42 5.50 -3.99
N LEU A 741 12.46 4.77 -3.56
CA LEU A 741 12.37 3.83 -2.43
C LEU A 741 12.13 4.54 -1.10
N SER A 742 12.76 5.70 -0.90
CA SER A 742 12.56 6.51 0.29
C SER A 742 11.15 7.10 0.35
N ALA A 743 10.61 7.57 -0.78
CA ALA A 743 9.22 8.03 -0.88
C ALA A 743 8.24 6.90 -0.53
N LEU A 744 8.45 5.71 -1.10
CA LEU A 744 7.65 4.52 -0.86
C LEU A 744 7.61 4.13 0.63
N SER A 745 8.72 4.33 1.36
CA SER A 745 8.83 3.98 2.78
C SER A 745 7.77 4.66 3.66
N VAL A 746 7.43 5.92 3.37
CA VAL A 746 6.45 6.70 4.15
C VAL A 746 5.04 6.46 3.61
N VAL A 747 4.88 6.44 2.29
CA VAL A 747 3.56 6.29 1.67
C VAL A 747 2.96 4.91 1.94
N ARG A 748 3.79 3.86 2.01
CA ARG A 748 3.34 2.53 2.43
C ARG A 748 2.70 2.54 3.82
N GLU A 749 3.23 3.31 4.77
CA GLU A 749 2.63 3.42 6.11
C GLU A 749 1.33 4.22 6.10
N LYS A 750 1.21 5.22 5.22
CA LYS A 750 -0.04 5.96 5.02
C LYS A 750 -1.13 5.06 4.47
N GLU A 751 -0.82 4.26 3.45
CA GLU A 751 -1.77 3.32 2.86
C GLU A 751 -2.15 2.16 3.78
N LEU A 752 -1.19 1.59 4.52
CA LEU A 752 -1.45 0.48 5.45
C LEU A 752 -2.07 0.93 6.78
N GLY A 753 -2.08 2.24 7.06
CA GLY A 753 -2.62 2.82 8.30
C GLY A 753 -1.63 2.83 9.48
N SER A 754 -0.46 2.20 9.37
CA SER A 754 0.55 2.17 10.43
C SER A 754 1.22 3.52 10.70
N ILE A 755 0.98 4.53 9.84
CA ILE A 755 1.36 5.93 10.08
C ILE A 755 0.74 6.48 11.37
N ILE A 756 -0.38 5.91 11.83
CA ILE A 756 -1.04 6.35 13.06
C ILE A 756 -0.13 6.21 14.29
N ASN A 757 0.79 5.24 14.27
CA ASN A 757 1.81 5.08 15.30
C ASN A 757 2.66 6.35 15.43
N LEU A 758 2.93 7.09 14.34
CA LEU A 758 3.64 8.38 14.42
C LEU A 758 2.83 9.45 15.18
N TYR A 759 1.50 9.40 15.09
CA TYR A 759 0.62 10.42 15.65
C TYR A 759 0.40 10.22 17.15
N VAL A 760 0.27 8.96 17.59
CA VAL A 760 -0.08 8.62 18.98
C VAL A 760 1.10 8.20 19.86
N THR A 761 2.27 7.91 19.28
CA THR A 761 3.48 7.61 20.07
C THR A 761 4.28 8.88 20.37
N PRO A 762 5.22 8.86 21.35
CA PRO A 762 6.04 10.02 21.68
C PRO A 762 7.02 10.46 20.57
N VAL A 763 7.03 9.78 19.42
CA VAL A 763 7.95 10.00 18.31
C VAL A 763 7.75 11.38 17.67
N THR A 764 8.85 12.01 17.29
CA THR A 764 8.89 13.27 16.53
C THR A 764 8.99 13.02 15.03
N LYS A 765 8.54 13.99 14.23
CA LYS A 765 8.63 13.95 12.76
C LYS A 765 10.07 13.73 12.29
N ALA A 766 11.04 14.35 12.96
CA ALA A 766 12.46 14.23 12.62
C ALA A 766 13.02 12.84 12.92
N GLU A 767 12.74 12.27 14.09
CA GLU A 767 13.17 10.90 14.45
C GLU A 767 12.60 9.87 13.47
N PHE A 768 11.33 10.03 13.09
CA PHE A 768 10.65 9.17 12.13
C PHE A 768 11.29 9.24 10.74
N LEU A 769 11.45 10.45 10.19
CA LEU A 769 11.98 10.65 8.85
C LEU A 769 13.45 10.23 8.73
N ILE A 770 14.31 10.68 9.66
CA ILE A 770 15.73 10.34 9.65
C ILE A 770 15.92 8.83 9.91
N GLY A 771 15.16 8.27 10.86
CA GLY A 771 15.18 6.84 11.14
C GLY A 771 14.84 6.01 9.90
N LYS A 772 13.82 6.43 9.13
CA LYS A 772 13.49 5.81 7.84
C LYS A 772 14.54 6.02 6.77
N GLN A 773 15.20 7.18 6.73
CA GLN A 773 16.17 7.54 5.70
C GLN A 773 17.45 6.69 5.76
N LEU A 774 17.94 6.39 6.97
CA LEU A 774 19.24 5.76 7.19
C LEU A 774 19.47 4.45 6.42
N PRO A 775 18.54 3.46 6.44
CA PRO A 775 18.72 2.22 5.67
C PRO A 775 18.81 2.44 4.17
N TYR A 776 18.09 3.45 3.63
CA TYR A 776 18.16 3.78 2.21
C TYR A 776 19.44 4.51 1.83
N ILE A 777 20.03 5.30 2.74
CA ILE A 777 21.36 5.88 2.53
C ILE A 777 22.40 4.76 2.42
N VAL A 778 22.36 3.77 3.33
CA VAL A 778 23.26 2.61 3.28
C VAL A 778 23.08 1.82 1.98
N LEU A 779 21.83 1.53 1.59
CA LEU A 779 21.52 0.85 0.33
C LEU A 779 21.98 1.67 -0.89
N GLY A 780 21.79 2.99 -0.87
CA GLY A 780 22.24 3.90 -1.91
C GLY A 780 23.77 3.94 -2.04
N MET A 781 24.49 3.91 -0.92
CA MET A 781 25.95 3.86 -0.92
C MET A 781 26.47 2.53 -1.49
N PHE A 782 25.84 1.40 -1.13
CA PHE A 782 26.15 0.11 -1.74
C PHE A 782 25.91 0.15 -3.26
N ASN A 783 24.79 0.72 -3.69
CA ASN A 783 24.48 0.90 -5.11
C ASN A 783 25.51 1.82 -5.82
N PHE A 784 25.96 2.90 -5.19
CA PHE A 784 27.03 3.76 -5.71
C PHE A 784 28.34 2.99 -5.93
N LEU A 785 28.76 2.18 -4.95
CA LEU A 785 29.96 1.35 -5.07
C LEU A 785 29.81 0.33 -6.21
N LEU A 786 28.64 -0.29 -6.33
CA LEU A 786 28.33 -1.21 -7.43
C LEU A 786 28.41 -0.52 -8.80
N LEU A 787 27.81 0.66 -8.96
CA LEU A 787 27.87 1.43 -10.21
C LEU A 787 29.29 1.88 -10.55
N CYS A 788 30.10 2.27 -9.55
CA CYS A 788 31.51 2.58 -9.77
C CYS A 788 32.30 1.34 -10.20
N ALA A 789 32.06 0.20 -9.56
CA ALA A 789 32.71 -1.07 -9.93
C ALA A 789 32.35 -1.46 -11.37
N LEU A 790 31.08 -1.39 -11.76
CA LEU A 790 30.66 -1.64 -13.15
C LEU A 790 31.31 -0.66 -14.13
N SER A 791 31.40 0.62 -13.77
CA SER A 791 32.03 1.65 -14.62
C SER A 791 33.50 1.31 -14.94
N VAL A 792 34.25 0.85 -13.94
CA VAL A 792 35.67 0.52 -14.10
C VAL A 792 35.87 -0.87 -14.73
N PHE A 793 35.22 -1.91 -14.18
CA PHE A 793 35.50 -3.30 -14.56
C PHE A 793 34.73 -3.77 -15.79
N LEU A 794 33.51 -3.29 -16.01
CA LEU A 794 32.66 -3.72 -17.14
C LEU A 794 32.81 -2.78 -18.33
N PHE A 795 32.70 -1.46 -18.09
CA PHE A 795 32.76 -0.46 -19.17
C PHE A 795 34.17 0.03 -19.50
N GLY A 796 35.18 -0.35 -18.70
CA GLY A 796 36.58 0.04 -18.93
C GLY A 796 36.84 1.54 -18.75
N VAL A 797 35.99 2.25 -18.00
CA VAL A 797 36.14 3.69 -17.75
C VAL A 797 37.02 3.89 -16.51
N GLU A 798 38.27 4.27 -16.75
CA GLU A 798 39.25 4.52 -15.68
C GLU A 798 38.83 5.70 -14.78
N HIS A 799 38.98 5.52 -13.47
CA HIS A 799 38.81 6.59 -12.49
C HIS A 799 40.17 7.23 -12.18
N LYS A 800 40.40 8.46 -12.66
CA LYS A 800 41.72 9.11 -12.59
C LYS A 800 41.96 9.99 -11.36
N GLY A 801 40.89 10.48 -10.71
CA GLY A 801 40.96 11.42 -9.59
C GLY A 801 40.87 10.75 -8.22
N SER A 802 40.51 11.53 -7.21
CA SER A 802 40.35 11.04 -5.84
C SER A 802 39.02 10.30 -5.63
N PHE A 803 39.08 8.98 -5.39
CA PHE A 803 37.89 8.17 -5.10
C PHE A 803 37.21 8.58 -3.78
N LEU A 804 37.99 9.04 -2.81
CA LEU A 804 37.47 9.58 -1.54
C LEU A 804 36.61 10.83 -1.78
N THR A 805 37.04 11.72 -2.69
CA THR A 805 36.28 12.92 -3.07
C THR A 805 34.94 12.54 -3.69
N LEU A 806 34.94 11.58 -4.62
CA LEU A 806 33.71 11.07 -5.24
C LEU A 806 32.78 10.42 -4.20
N THR A 807 33.33 9.63 -3.26
CA THR A 807 32.56 8.95 -2.22
C THR A 807 31.91 9.93 -1.23
N LEU A 808 32.63 10.98 -0.83
CA LEU A 808 32.08 12.03 0.05
C LEU A 808 30.94 12.79 -0.64
N ALA A 809 31.13 13.13 -1.92
CA ALA A 809 30.09 13.77 -2.73
C ALA A 809 28.87 12.84 -2.91
N ALA A 810 29.10 11.55 -3.15
CA ALA A 810 28.04 10.56 -3.31
C ALA A 810 27.22 10.40 -2.02
N LEU A 811 27.86 10.41 -0.85
CA LEU A 811 27.17 10.36 0.45
C LEU A 811 26.22 11.55 0.61
N LEU A 812 26.71 12.78 0.37
CA LEU A 812 25.86 13.99 0.44
C LEU A 812 24.73 13.90 -0.58
N TYR A 813 25.03 13.49 -1.81
CA TYR A 813 24.06 13.37 -2.88
C TYR A 813 22.96 12.35 -2.58
N ILE A 814 23.30 11.19 -2.03
CA ILE A 814 22.34 10.15 -1.63
C ILE A 814 21.48 10.60 -0.46
N ILE A 815 22.04 11.34 0.51
CA ILE A 815 21.25 11.98 1.58
C ILE A 815 20.21 12.94 0.97
N ILE A 816 20.60 13.74 -0.02
CA ILE A 816 19.66 14.65 -0.70
C ILE A 816 18.62 13.86 -1.50
N ALA A 817 19.03 12.84 -2.27
CA ALA A 817 18.12 12.02 -3.08
C ALA A 817 17.05 11.35 -2.23
N THR A 818 17.46 10.66 -1.16
CA THR A 818 16.53 10.05 -0.19
C THR A 818 15.67 11.11 0.50
N GLY A 819 16.25 12.26 0.88
CA GLY A 819 15.50 13.38 1.44
C GLY A 819 14.42 13.94 0.49
N MET A 820 14.70 14.04 -0.82
CA MET A 820 13.70 14.46 -1.80
C MET A 820 12.58 13.43 -1.94
N GLY A 821 12.91 12.14 -1.84
CA GLY A 821 11.91 11.07 -1.73
C GLY A 821 10.98 11.28 -0.54
N LEU A 822 11.54 11.56 0.65
CA LEU A 822 10.75 11.88 1.85
C LEU A 822 9.90 13.14 1.66
N LEU A 823 10.44 14.19 1.06
CA LEU A 823 9.70 15.42 0.76
C LEU A 823 8.49 15.14 -0.13
N ILE A 824 8.69 14.42 -1.24
CA ILE A 824 7.62 14.07 -2.18
C ILE A 824 6.57 13.18 -1.51
N SER A 825 6.99 12.27 -0.62
CA SER A 825 6.09 11.41 0.15
C SER A 825 5.05 12.19 0.97
N THR A 826 5.34 13.43 1.36
CA THR A 826 4.40 14.26 2.15
C THR A 826 3.14 14.59 1.36
N PHE A 827 3.24 14.74 0.05
CA PHE A 827 2.14 15.09 -0.86
C PHE A 827 1.41 13.89 -1.47
N MET A 828 2.06 12.71 -1.46
CA MET A 828 1.51 11.51 -2.07
C MET A 828 0.63 10.72 -1.10
N LYS A 829 -0.51 10.23 -1.60
CA LYS A 829 -1.43 9.35 -0.86
C LYS A 829 -1.30 7.89 -1.24
N SER A 830 -0.89 7.58 -2.48
CA SER A 830 -0.75 6.22 -2.96
C SER A 830 0.68 5.83 -3.36
N GLN A 831 1.03 4.55 -3.20
CA GLN A 831 2.35 3.99 -3.52
C GLN A 831 2.65 4.14 -5.01
N ILE A 832 1.65 3.92 -5.88
CA ILE A 832 1.79 4.09 -7.33
C ILE A 832 2.10 5.55 -7.66
N ALA A 833 1.35 6.51 -7.11
CA ALA A 833 1.60 7.93 -7.31
C ALA A 833 2.98 8.34 -6.75
N ALA A 834 3.41 7.75 -5.63
CA ALA A 834 4.72 8.02 -5.05
C ALA A 834 5.87 7.54 -5.95
N ILE A 835 5.75 6.34 -6.53
CA ILE A 835 6.76 5.77 -7.42
C ILE A 835 6.89 6.62 -8.70
N PHE A 836 5.79 6.80 -9.43
CA PHE A 836 5.81 7.54 -10.70
C PHE A 836 6.07 9.03 -10.49
N GLY A 837 5.42 9.64 -9.50
CA GLY A 837 5.59 11.06 -9.17
C GLY A 837 7.04 11.36 -8.79
N THR A 838 7.66 10.52 -7.95
CA THR A 838 9.07 10.71 -7.58
C THR A 838 10.00 10.52 -8.77
N ALA A 839 9.76 9.50 -9.61
CA ALA A 839 10.55 9.28 -10.81
C ALA A 839 10.48 10.48 -11.76
N ILE A 840 9.28 11.00 -12.06
CA ILE A 840 9.10 12.14 -12.98
C ILE A 840 9.74 13.41 -12.41
N ILE A 841 9.45 13.75 -11.15
CA ILE A 841 9.92 14.98 -10.49
C ILE A 841 11.45 14.99 -10.39
N THR A 842 12.08 13.84 -10.20
CA THR A 842 13.53 13.75 -10.04
C THR A 842 14.27 13.55 -11.38
N LEU A 843 13.71 12.79 -12.32
CA LEU A 843 14.37 12.40 -13.56
C LEU A 843 14.39 13.55 -14.57
N ILE A 844 13.27 14.27 -14.75
CA ILE A 844 13.19 15.32 -15.78
C ILE A 844 14.22 16.44 -15.52
N PRO A 845 14.33 17.00 -14.30
CA PRO A 845 15.35 18.00 -14.04
C PRO A 845 16.77 17.44 -14.10
N ALA A 846 16.95 16.17 -13.69
CA ALA A 846 18.24 15.50 -13.75
C ALA A 846 18.73 15.28 -15.19
N THR A 847 17.87 15.02 -16.17
CA THR A 847 18.29 14.82 -17.57
C THR A 847 18.36 16.13 -18.36
N GLN A 848 17.38 17.01 -18.19
CA GLN A 848 17.21 18.20 -19.05
C GLN A 848 18.00 19.42 -18.55
N PHE A 849 18.16 19.59 -17.23
CA PHE A 849 18.69 20.85 -16.67
C PHE A 849 20.03 20.71 -15.96
N SER A 850 20.57 19.49 -15.81
CA SER A 850 21.74 19.24 -14.96
C SER A 850 23.10 19.41 -15.63
N GLY A 851 23.17 19.71 -16.92
CA GLY A 851 24.44 19.69 -17.65
C GLY A 851 24.75 18.36 -18.36
N MET A 852 23.82 17.41 -18.37
CA MET A 852 24.01 16.09 -18.99
C MET A 852 24.03 16.18 -20.52
N ILE A 853 22.95 16.70 -21.11
CA ILE A 853 22.79 16.92 -22.56
C ILE A 853 23.41 18.27 -22.92
N ASP A 854 22.83 19.35 -22.39
CA ASP A 854 23.30 20.71 -22.61
C ASP A 854 23.98 21.25 -21.35
N PRO A 855 25.16 21.89 -21.45
CA PRO A 855 25.81 22.54 -20.31
C PRO A 855 24.88 23.54 -19.60
N VAL A 856 24.92 23.57 -18.27
CA VAL A 856 24.11 24.53 -17.49
C VAL A 856 24.38 25.98 -17.89
N SER A 857 25.60 26.28 -18.36
CA SER A 857 26.00 27.59 -18.83
C SER A 857 25.34 28.03 -20.14
N SER A 858 24.85 27.10 -20.97
CA SER A 858 24.14 27.41 -22.23
C SER A 858 22.62 27.47 -22.05
N LEU A 859 22.08 27.04 -20.90
CA LEU A 859 20.67 27.18 -20.60
C LEU A 859 20.31 28.64 -20.33
N GLU A 860 19.10 29.03 -20.74
CA GLU A 860 18.49 30.34 -20.52
C GLU A 860 17.23 30.24 -19.63
N GLY A 861 16.83 31.37 -19.03
CA GLY A 861 15.60 31.49 -18.25
C GLY A 861 15.51 30.51 -17.06
N ILE A 862 14.35 29.87 -16.93
CA ILE A 862 14.02 28.95 -15.81
C ILE A 862 14.92 27.72 -15.80
N GLY A 863 15.31 27.20 -16.98
CA GLY A 863 16.17 26.02 -17.09
C GLY A 863 17.54 26.22 -16.44
N ARG A 864 18.15 27.41 -16.63
CA ARG A 864 19.41 27.78 -15.97
C ARG A 864 19.28 27.89 -14.45
N TRP A 865 18.18 28.46 -13.99
CA TRP A 865 17.92 28.62 -12.57
C TRP A 865 17.77 27.26 -11.87
N ILE A 866 17.00 26.34 -12.47
CA ILE A 866 16.88 24.96 -12.00
C ILE A 866 18.26 24.29 -12.02
N GLY A 867 19.00 24.38 -13.13
CA GLY A 867 20.32 23.77 -13.26
C GLY A 867 21.34 24.23 -12.21
N ASN A 868 21.30 25.49 -11.77
CA ASN A 868 22.23 26.00 -10.76
C ASN A 868 21.90 25.54 -9.34
N ILE A 869 20.63 25.28 -9.04
CA ILE A 869 20.17 24.86 -7.70
C ILE A 869 20.14 23.34 -7.57
N TYR A 870 19.82 22.64 -8.67
CA TYR A 870 19.53 21.22 -8.61
C TYR A 870 20.78 20.40 -8.24
N PRO A 871 20.70 19.49 -7.24
CA PRO A 871 21.87 18.77 -6.73
C PRO A 871 22.61 17.95 -7.78
N THR A 872 21.89 17.41 -8.78
CA THR A 872 22.46 16.57 -9.83
C THR A 872 23.51 17.32 -10.64
N SER A 873 23.36 18.62 -10.87
CA SER A 873 24.32 19.41 -11.65
C SER A 873 25.69 19.48 -10.99
N HIS A 874 25.70 19.66 -9.67
CA HIS A 874 26.93 19.72 -8.87
C HIS A 874 27.59 18.36 -8.74
N PHE A 875 26.80 17.31 -8.48
CA PHE A 875 27.33 15.94 -8.42
C PHE A 875 27.81 15.42 -9.78
N LEU A 876 27.15 15.80 -10.88
CA LEU A 876 27.60 15.51 -12.25
C LEU A 876 28.95 16.16 -12.55
N THR A 877 29.15 17.41 -12.11
CA THR A 877 30.43 18.12 -12.25
C THR A 877 31.55 17.40 -11.50
N ILE A 878 31.29 16.95 -10.27
CA ILE A 878 32.23 16.17 -9.47
C ILE A 878 32.54 14.83 -10.15
N THR A 879 31.52 14.10 -10.59
CA THR A 879 31.67 12.76 -11.18
C THR A 879 32.46 12.82 -12.49
N ARG A 880 32.15 13.73 -13.42
CA ARG A 880 32.96 13.95 -14.63
C ARG A 880 34.37 14.45 -14.30
N GLY A 881 34.52 15.28 -13.27
CA GLY A 881 35.80 15.81 -12.80
C GLY A 881 36.74 14.73 -12.28
N THR A 882 36.25 13.79 -11.46
CA THR A 882 37.07 12.72 -10.89
C THR A 882 37.35 11.61 -11.90
N PHE A 883 36.39 11.22 -12.74
CA PHE A 883 36.62 10.19 -13.76
C PHE A 883 37.54 10.69 -14.89
N SER A 884 37.24 11.85 -15.49
CA SER A 884 37.93 12.28 -16.73
C SER A 884 39.08 13.26 -16.51
N LYS A 885 39.03 14.11 -15.47
CA LYS A 885 39.96 15.25 -15.29
C LYS A 885 40.99 15.07 -14.16
N ALA A 886 40.95 13.95 -13.43
CA ALA A 886 41.82 13.67 -12.29
C ALA A 886 41.76 14.72 -11.16
N LEU A 887 40.59 15.35 -10.98
CA LEU A 887 40.40 16.39 -9.97
C LEU A 887 40.28 15.83 -8.54
N ASN A 888 40.70 16.64 -7.57
CA ASN A 888 40.65 16.33 -6.14
C ASN A 888 39.66 17.25 -5.41
N LEU A 889 39.49 17.04 -4.10
CA LEU A 889 38.57 17.79 -3.26
C LEU A 889 38.76 19.32 -3.35
N PHE A 890 40.01 19.78 -3.33
CA PHE A 890 40.32 21.22 -3.40
C PHE A 890 39.90 21.87 -4.73
N ASP A 891 39.96 21.12 -5.82
CA ASP A 891 39.57 21.61 -7.15
C ASP A 891 38.04 21.72 -7.31
N LEU A 892 37.29 20.95 -6.51
CA LEU A 892 35.84 20.77 -6.64
C LEU A 892 35.04 21.38 -5.47
N GLN A 893 35.69 22.11 -4.57
CA GLN A 893 35.07 22.70 -3.38
C GLN A 893 33.79 23.52 -3.69
N ALA A 894 33.77 24.23 -4.83
CA ALA A 894 32.62 25.03 -5.24
C ALA A 894 31.36 24.18 -5.50
N SER A 895 31.51 22.94 -5.95
CA SER A 895 30.40 22.01 -6.17
C SER A 895 29.93 21.31 -4.88
N PHE A 896 30.73 21.30 -3.82
CA PHE A 896 30.33 20.73 -2.52
C PHE A 896 29.41 21.64 -1.71
N ILE A 897 29.59 22.97 -1.80
CA ILE A 897 28.81 23.94 -1.01
C ILE A 897 27.30 23.81 -1.27
N PRO A 898 26.81 23.76 -2.53
CA PRO A 898 25.38 23.60 -2.79
C PRO A 898 24.82 22.27 -2.26
N LEU A 899 25.60 21.18 -2.32
CA LEU A 899 25.20 19.88 -1.78
C LEU A 899 25.07 19.94 -0.25
N LEU A 900 26.03 20.57 0.44
CA LEU A 900 25.98 20.73 1.89
C LEU A 900 24.78 21.57 2.35
N ILE A 901 24.41 22.59 1.59
CA ILE A 901 23.24 23.44 1.88
C ILE A 901 21.93 22.69 1.59
N ALA A 902 21.88 21.90 0.52
CA ALA A 902 20.67 21.18 0.12
C ALA A 902 20.22 20.14 1.17
N VAL A 903 21.15 19.49 1.87
CA VAL A 903 20.85 18.47 2.91
C VAL A 903 19.89 19.00 4.00
N PRO A 904 20.24 20.03 4.80
CA PRO A 904 19.36 20.55 5.84
C PRO A 904 18.08 21.18 5.29
N VAL A 905 18.13 21.77 4.08
CA VAL A 905 16.95 22.38 3.44
C VAL A 905 15.91 21.31 3.10
N VAL A 906 16.30 20.25 2.40
CA VAL A 906 15.37 19.20 1.96
C VAL A 906 14.82 18.43 3.16
N ILE A 907 15.66 18.05 4.11
CA ILE A 907 15.22 17.35 5.33
C ILE A 907 14.34 18.26 6.19
N GLY A 908 14.72 19.52 6.38
CA GLY A 908 13.95 20.52 7.13
C GLY A 908 12.56 20.76 6.54
N LEU A 909 12.46 20.91 5.21
CA LEU A 909 11.18 21.02 4.50
C LEU A 909 10.34 19.75 4.66
N SER A 910 10.96 18.57 4.60
CA SER A 910 10.26 17.29 4.78
C SER A 910 9.65 17.18 6.19
N VAL A 911 10.40 17.59 7.21
CA VAL A 911 9.94 17.63 8.61
C VAL A 911 8.82 18.65 8.81
N LEU A 912 8.92 19.82 8.16
CA LEU A 912 7.92 20.88 8.27
C LEU A 912 6.59 20.47 7.63
N LEU A 913 6.63 19.88 6.43
CA LEU A 913 5.46 19.52 5.63
C LEU A 913 4.79 18.21 6.08
N LEU A 914 5.53 17.27 6.69
CA LEU A 914 4.93 16.07 7.24
C LEU A 914 3.96 16.45 8.37
N LYS A 915 2.69 16.07 8.29
CA LYS A 915 1.73 16.32 9.37
C LYS A 915 1.95 15.34 10.53
N LYS A 916 1.79 15.80 11.79
CA LYS A 916 1.84 14.93 13.01
C LYS A 916 0.45 14.46 13.45
N GLN A 917 -0.59 14.93 12.79
CA GLN A 917 -1.97 14.56 13.04
C GLN A 917 -2.67 14.46 11.69
N GLU A 918 -3.66 13.59 11.62
CA GLU A 918 -4.54 13.49 10.46
C GLU A 918 -5.49 14.70 10.43
N GLY A 919 -5.67 15.32 9.26
CA GLY A 919 -6.48 16.52 9.10
C GLY A 919 -6.58 17.00 7.68
#